data_AF-A0A6N8HMK6-F1
#
_entry.id   AF-A0A6N8HMK6-F1
#
_cell.length_a   1.000
_cell.length_b   1.000
_cell.length_c   1.000
_cell.angle_alpha   90.00
_cell.angle_beta   90.00
_cell.angle_gamma   90.00
#
_symmetry.space_group_name_H-M   'P 1'
#
loop_
_entity.id
_entity.type
_entity.pdbx_description
1 polymer ?
#
loop_
_entity_poly.entity_id
_entity_poly.type
_entity_poly.pdbx_seq_one_letter_code
_entity_poly.pdbx_strand_id
1 'polypeptide(L)'
;MRFKSKLLYTLLAFLMVMFTVLPGLNTAQASGGKDYRDEVNAAIDAAVQHILDSGVNSEWEAIGLATAGKDVPASYEERMHQHIKDQIVRGLDNGRIKITDIERIAMAAAAIGKEPRQIESLNLIELIYNSPNRRGDFDTMTFQGNNGPAFALIALDTKKYDVPEDARWTRQKLVNQLLSTQNDDGSWNLNEAFDSPSIDITAMVIIAMSPYKDQPKVKTALNKAVTWLSGVQKEEAGFDGGDFVGGITSEAASQVVIGLTAFGINPAGDKFTKNGHDVISHLLKYQHEDGGFKHTMGDSASNAMATEQALQALVAYKKFLNNEGPLYHFGTSAPINPPEEKPDPKPEKPDNQVDKGNTHQVPDSKTSVQMPDDLPDGTTLDVQPYEKAVNDTVLKQAGEAFTFTFKYPDGENPEDKFELVMGLDQSVEHPEKAAIYYLDEESGEWIYQGGKVDAGKGTVTVDVDHFSTYGVFVDEKAPSDLVLKATDITTDKVTLEFSATDASGIKQYAIYRDGELLGEVTEGRFTDKEVQAETTYEYKLKATDNLNNTAETSTTVTTPETTEDKKTPEDQEKPNKEEETQGPDKRDDDQDKGVPSADQKDGNQTNTGSNVKNNDQSEKTGQSLPKTASNMFNILTAGMALLIIGGATGAVYVYRKKKALN
;
A
#
# COMPACT_ATOMS: atom_id res chain seq x y z
N MET A 1 15.55 -69.47 46.13
CA MET A 1 16.90 -68.90 45.93
C MET A 1 16.88 -67.96 44.72
N ARG A 2 17.95 -67.16 44.56
CA ARG A 2 18.58 -66.60 43.33
C ARG A 2 18.06 -67.11 41.95
N PHE A 3 18.07 -66.37 40.82
CA PHE A 3 18.49 -64.97 40.52
C PHE A 3 17.89 -64.46 39.18
N LYS A 4 18.15 -63.17 38.90
CA LYS A 4 18.10 -62.37 37.63
C LYS A 4 18.71 -63.06 36.38
N SER A 5 18.56 -62.66 35.10
CA SER A 5 17.68 -61.69 34.38
C SER A 5 17.96 -61.68 32.85
N LYS A 6 16.99 -61.24 32.02
CA LYS A 6 17.07 -60.62 30.67
C LYS A 6 18.18 -61.05 29.67
N LEU A 7 17.77 -61.57 28.50
CA LEU A 7 17.91 -60.87 27.19
C LEU A 7 16.97 -61.50 26.13
N LEU A 8 16.60 -60.75 25.08
CA LEU A 8 15.70 -61.18 24.00
C LEU A 8 16.03 -60.41 22.69
N TYR A 9 15.63 -60.99 21.55
CA TYR A 9 15.74 -60.49 20.16
C TYR A 9 17.11 -60.56 19.47
N THR A 10 17.20 -61.48 18.51
CA THR A 10 18.22 -61.51 17.42
C THR A 10 17.68 -62.35 16.26
N LEU A 11 16.88 -61.76 15.35
CA LEU A 11 16.42 -62.43 14.13
C LEU A 11 16.00 -61.44 13.02
N LEU A 12 16.96 -60.74 12.43
CA LEU A 12 16.79 -60.00 11.17
C LEU A 12 18.16 -59.60 10.59
N ALA A 13 18.71 -60.42 9.68
CA ALA A 13 19.91 -60.10 8.91
C ALA A 13 20.00 -60.98 7.64
N PHE A 14 20.47 -60.41 6.54
CA PHE A 14 20.81 -61.04 5.25
C PHE A 14 19.71 -61.82 4.49
N LEU A 15 19.18 -61.16 3.45
CA LEU A 15 19.60 -61.53 2.08
C LEU A 15 19.81 -60.26 1.23
N MET A 16 20.38 -60.40 0.03
CA MET A 16 21.03 -59.33 -0.73
C MET A 16 20.41 -59.10 -2.12
N VAL A 17 20.48 -57.84 -2.57
CA VAL A 17 20.63 -57.38 -3.97
C VAL A 17 19.57 -57.83 -4.99
N MET A 18 18.68 -56.89 -5.33
CA MET A 18 18.51 -56.43 -6.71
C MET A 18 18.12 -54.94 -6.71
N PHE A 19 19.03 -54.08 -7.16
CA PHE A 19 18.72 -52.69 -7.50
C PHE A 19 18.52 -52.61 -9.02
N THR A 20 17.29 -52.80 -9.48
CA THR A 20 16.89 -52.43 -10.83
C THR A 20 16.66 -50.92 -10.88
N VAL A 21 17.26 -50.24 -11.85
CA VAL A 21 17.06 -48.80 -12.07
C VAL A 21 15.58 -48.54 -12.35
N LEU A 22 14.92 -47.81 -11.46
CA LEU A 22 13.65 -47.15 -11.75
C LEU A 22 13.96 -45.75 -12.32
N PRO A 23 13.28 -45.32 -13.40
CA PRO A 23 13.26 -43.92 -13.79
C PRO A 23 12.69 -43.07 -12.65
N GLY A 24 13.06 -41.79 -12.61
CA GLY A 24 12.66 -40.90 -11.52
C GLY A 24 11.15 -40.84 -11.32
N LEU A 25 10.72 -40.80 -10.05
CA LEU A 25 9.40 -40.24 -9.74
C LEU A 25 9.45 -38.76 -10.18
N ASN A 26 8.53 -38.35 -11.05
CA ASN A 26 8.22 -36.94 -11.18
C ASN A 26 7.74 -36.46 -9.81
N THR A 27 8.47 -35.53 -9.20
CA THR A 27 7.87 -34.64 -8.22
C THR A 27 6.69 -33.93 -8.87
N ALA A 28 5.59 -33.76 -8.14
CA ALA A 28 4.46 -32.98 -8.64
C ALA A 28 4.97 -31.58 -9.02
N GLN A 29 4.86 -31.25 -10.31
CA GLN A 29 5.51 -30.08 -10.88
C GLN A 29 4.79 -28.83 -10.36
N ALA A 30 5.44 -28.10 -9.46
CA ALA A 30 4.98 -26.78 -9.02
C ALA A 30 4.70 -25.91 -10.25
N SER A 31 3.68 -25.05 -10.15
CA SER A 31 3.06 -24.31 -11.27
C SER A 31 4.08 -23.79 -12.29
N GLY A 32 3.76 -24.05 -13.56
CA GLY A 32 4.68 -24.06 -14.71
C GLY A 32 5.69 -22.91 -14.72
N GLY A 33 6.95 -23.28 -14.96
CA GLY A 33 8.12 -22.39 -14.99
C GLY A 33 9.40 -23.19 -15.25
N LYS A 34 10.52 -22.52 -15.52
CA LYS A 34 11.83 -23.18 -15.63
C LYS A 34 12.37 -23.52 -14.22
N ASP A 35 12.96 -24.71 -14.07
CA ASP A 35 13.75 -25.03 -12.87
C ASP A 35 15.12 -24.33 -12.94
N TYR A 36 15.49 -23.66 -11.84
CA TYR A 36 16.77 -22.97 -11.64
C TYR A 36 17.51 -23.46 -10.40
N ARG A 37 17.16 -24.61 -9.81
CA ARG A 37 17.75 -25.08 -8.54
C ARG A 37 19.28 -25.09 -8.55
N ASP A 38 19.91 -25.50 -9.64
CA ASP A 38 21.37 -25.56 -9.72
C ASP A 38 21.98 -24.16 -9.88
N GLU A 39 21.43 -23.32 -10.77
CA GLU A 39 21.91 -21.94 -10.95
C GLU A 39 21.71 -21.08 -9.68
N VAL A 40 20.57 -21.23 -8.99
CA VAL A 40 20.24 -20.51 -7.75
C VAL A 40 21.15 -20.95 -6.61
N ASN A 41 21.44 -22.25 -6.45
CA ASN A 41 22.38 -22.71 -5.43
C ASN A 41 23.80 -22.19 -5.69
N ALA A 42 24.27 -22.24 -6.94
CA ALA A 42 25.59 -21.70 -7.31
C ALA A 42 25.67 -20.19 -7.08
N ALA A 43 24.62 -19.44 -7.44
CA ALA A 43 24.56 -17.99 -7.24
C ALA A 43 24.53 -17.59 -5.76
N ILE A 44 23.80 -18.34 -4.91
CA ILE A 44 23.81 -18.17 -3.45
C ILE A 44 25.21 -18.40 -2.89
N ASP A 45 25.87 -19.52 -3.21
CA ASP A 45 27.20 -19.82 -2.67
C ASP A 45 28.27 -18.79 -3.09
N ALA A 46 28.17 -18.26 -4.31
CA ALA A 46 29.05 -17.18 -4.78
C ALA A 46 28.79 -15.84 -4.07
N ALA A 47 27.52 -15.44 -3.87
CA ALA A 47 27.18 -14.21 -3.15
C ALA A 47 27.54 -14.29 -1.65
N VAL A 48 27.34 -15.46 -1.04
CA VAL A 48 27.79 -15.78 0.32
C VAL A 48 29.30 -15.59 0.45
N GLN A 49 30.08 -16.14 -0.49
CA GLN A 49 31.54 -16.02 -0.47
C GLN A 49 31.98 -14.54 -0.64
N HIS A 50 31.36 -13.81 -1.57
CA HIS A 50 31.63 -12.38 -1.80
C HIS A 50 31.41 -11.52 -0.54
N ILE A 51 30.32 -11.75 0.19
CA ILE A 51 30.00 -11.05 1.44
C ILE A 51 30.99 -11.46 2.55
N LEU A 52 31.35 -12.74 2.65
CA LEU A 52 32.28 -13.21 3.69
C LEU A 52 33.71 -12.68 3.46
N ASP A 53 34.19 -12.61 2.21
CA ASP A 53 35.50 -12.04 1.87
C ASP A 53 35.54 -10.50 2.03
N SER A 54 34.41 -9.83 1.84
CA SER A 54 34.23 -8.39 2.10
C SER A 54 34.01 -8.07 3.59
N GLY A 55 33.69 -9.08 4.40
CA GLY A 55 33.22 -8.95 5.77
C GLY A 55 31.75 -8.49 5.85
N VAL A 56 31.05 -8.90 6.91
CA VAL A 56 29.63 -8.55 7.11
C VAL A 56 29.48 -7.14 7.70
N ASN A 57 28.77 -6.29 6.96
CA ASN A 57 28.69 -4.84 7.12
C ASN A 57 27.26 -4.31 7.34
N SER A 58 26.22 -5.05 6.94
CA SER A 58 24.81 -4.65 7.12
C SER A 58 23.97 -5.71 7.88
N GLU A 59 22.79 -5.30 8.36
CA GLU A 59 21.75 -6.21 8.86
C GLU A 59 21.27 -7.19 7.78
N TRP A 60 21.19 -6.74 6.52
CA TRP A 60 20.64 -7.51 5.41
C TRP A 60 21.60 -8.61 4.93
N GLU A 61 22.91 -8.33 4.91
CA GLU A 61 23.95 -9.35 4.71
C GLU A 61 23.91 -10.41 5.81
N ALA A 62 23.74 -10.01 7.07
CA ALA A 62 23.63 -10.93 8.20
C ALA A 62 22.35 -11.80 8.12
N ILE A 63 21.21 -11.23 7.75
CA ILE A 63 19.97 -11.98 7.52
C ILE A 63 20.12 -12.92 6.33
N GLY A 64 20.69 -12.47 5.21
CA GLY A 64 20.93 -13.27 4.02
C GLY A 64 21.84 -14.48 4.29
N LEU A 65 22.94 -14.29 5.03
CA LEU A 65 23.83 -15.37 5.46
C LEU A 65 23.13 -16.37 6.39
N ALA A 66 22.45 -15.88 7.44
CA ALA A 66 21.77 -16.74 8.40
C ALA A 66 20.65 -17.56 7.74
N THR A 67 19.85 -16.95 6.86
CA THR A 67 18.79 -17.64 6.10
C THR A 67 19.33 -18.57 5.01
N ALA A 68 20.52 -18.31 4.46
CA ALA A 68 21.26 -19.25 3.60
C ALA A 68 21.87 -20.44 4.38
N GLY A 69 21.69 -20.51 5.70
CA GLY A 69 22.24 -21.57 6.55
C GLY A 69 23.75 -21.45 6.76
N LYS A 70 24.29 -20.23 6.75
CA LYS A 70 25.72 -19.93 6.91
C LYS A 70 25.96 -19.26 8.27
N ASP A 71 27.11 -19.55 8.89
CA ASP A 71 27.51 -18.87 10.13
C ASP A 71 27.79 -17.38 9.87
N VAL A 72 27.16 -16.50 10.65
CA VAL A 72 27.44 -15.06 10.61
C VAL A 72 28.66 -14.75 11.50
N PRO A 73 29.73 -14.13 10.99
CA PRO A 73 30.94 -13.84 11.77
C PRO A 73 30.68 -12.95 12.99
N ALA A 74 31.37 -13.21 14.10
CA ALA A 74 31.21 -12.47 15.36
C ALA A 74 31.51 -10.95 15.24
N SER A 75 32.28 -10.52 14.23
CA SER A 75 32.48 -9.11 13.91
C SER A 75 31.18 -8.38 13.52
N TYR A 76 30.16 -9.09 13.02
CA TYR A 76 28.83 -8.52 12.82
C TYR A 76 28.09 -8.30 14.15
N GLU A 77 28.25 -9.17 15.15
CA GLU A 77 27.65 -8.94 16.47
C GLU A 77 28.24 -7.67 17.10
N GLU A 78 29.57 -7.48 17.06
CA GLU A 78 30.21 -6.23 17.49
C GLU A 78 29.67 -4.99 16.74
N ARG A 79 29.39 -5.13 15.45
CA ARG A 79 28.79 -4.07 14.61
C ARG A 79 27.33 -3.79 14.99
N MET A 80 26.51 -4.80 15.22
CA MET A 80 25.12 -4.67 15.68
C MET A 80 25.07 -3.92 17.02
N HIS A 81 25.99 -4.24 17.94
CA HIS A 81 26.15 -3.50 19.21
C HIS A 81 26.59 -2.03 19.02
N GLN A 82 27.28 -1.67 17.94
CA GLN A 82 27.59 -0.28 17.57
C GLN A 82 26.36 0.41 16.96
N HIS A 83 25.67 -0.25 16.03
CA HIS A 83 24.47 0.28 15.37
C HIS A 83 23.35 0.59 16.38
N ILE A 84 23.10 -0.29 17.37
CA ILE A 84 22.17 -0.02 18.47
C ILE A 84 22.52 1.28 19.22
N LYS A 85 23.81 1.54 19.47
CA LYS A 85 24.25 2.74 20.20
C LYS A 85 24.14 4.00 19.35
N ASP A 86 24.62 3.97 18.11
CA ASP A 86 24.66 5.14 17.24
C ASP A 86 23.32 5.51 16.59
N GLN A 87 22.39 4.54 16.45
CA GLN A 87 21.12 4.72 15.73
C GLN A 87 19.92 4.65 16.68
N ILE A 88 19.83 3.62 17.55
CA ILE A 88 18.70 3.46 18.48
C ILE A 88 18.86 4.33 19.72
N VAL A 89 19.84 4.04 20.60
CA VAL A 89 20.04 4.77 21.88
C VAL A 89 20.20 6.27 21.62
N ARG A 90 21.18 6.63 20.78
CA ARG A 90 21.42 8.02 20.40
C ARG A 90 20.23 8.66 19.68
N GLY A 91 19.45 7.89 18.92
CA GLY A 91 18.23 8.36 18.24
C GLY A 91 17.10 8.71 19.22
N LEU A 92 16.93 7.90 20.27
CA LEU A 92 16.02 8.17 21.39
C LEU A 92 16.47 9.43 22.15
N ASP A 93 17.74 9.47 22.59
CA ASP A 93 18.34 10.58 23.35
C ASP A 93 18.16 11.97 22.71
N ASN A 94 18.19 12.03 21.37
CA ASN A 94 18.08 13.29 20.62
C ASN A 94 16.73 13.50 19.90
N GLY A 95 15.77 12.59 20.08
CA GLY A 95 14.43 12.67 19.49
C GLY A 95 14.41 12.56 17.96
N ARG A 96 15.33 11.79 17.35
CA ARG A 96 15.37 11.52 15.90
C ARG A 96 15.30 10.04 15.55
N ILE A 97 14.99 9.19 16.53
CA ILE A 97 14.78 7.74 16.37
C ILE A 97 13.92 7.42 15.15
N LYS A 98 14.40 6.51 14.31
CA LYS A 98 13.66 5.93 13.19
C LYS A 98 13.12 4.56 13.60
N ILE A 99 11.89 4.24 13.21
CA ILE A 99 11.33 2.91 13.49
C ILE A 99 12.11 1.82 12.74
N THR A 100 12.47 2.09 11.48
CA THR A 100 13.23 1.14 10.63
C THR A 100 14.65 0.86 11.12
N ASP A 101 15.20 1.68 12.03
CA ASP A 101 16.48 1.39 12.66
C ASP A 101 16.32 0.37 13.80
N ILE A 102 15.15 0.34 14.47
CA ILE A 102 14.80 -0.66 15.48
C ILE A 102 14.42 -1.97 14.79
N GLU A 103 13.59 -1.91 13.75
CA GLU A 103 13.02 -3.08 13.06
C GLU A 103 14.10 -3.94 12.39
N ARG A 104 14.96 -3.37 11.53
CA ARG A 104 16.01 -4.14 10.84
C ARG A 104 17.02 -4.77 11.81
N ILE A 105 17.33 -4.09 12.91
CA ILE A 105 18.24 -4.60 13.94
C ILE A 105 17.57 -5.72 14.75
N ALA A 106 16.27 -5.59 15.08
CA ALA A 106 15.51 -6.66 15.72
C ALA A 106 15.39 -7.90 14.82
N MET A 107 15.15 -7.72 13.52
CA MET A 107 15.15 -8.78 12.51
C MET A 107 16.51 -9.48 12.42
N ALA A 108 17.61 -8.73 12.27
CA ALA A 108 18.94 -9.32 12.16
C ALA A 108 19.36 -10.04 13.45
N ALA A 109 19.10 -9.45 14.62
CA ALA A 109 19.29 -10.11 15.91
C ALA A 109 18.52 -11.44 16.00
N ALA A 110 17.25 -11.45 15.57
CA ALA A 110 16.44 -12.66 15.54
C ALA A 110 17.02 -13.71 14.57
N ALA A 111 17.49 -13.30 13.39
CA ALA A 111 18.12 -14.19 12.40
C ALA A 111 19.40 -14.83 12.94
N ILE A 112 20.30 -14.06 13.58
CA ILE A 112 21.55 -14.57 14.18
C ILE A 112 21.36 -15.22 15.57
N GLY A 113 20.13 -15.66 15.88
CA GLY A 113 19.83 -16.42 17.10
C GLY A 113 19.86 -15.63 18.42
N LYS A 114 19.95 -14.30 18.38
CA LYS A 114 19.87 -13.43 19.56
C LYS A 114 18.40 -13.13 19.91
N GLU A 115 18.19 -12.57 21.10
CA GLU A 115 16.88 -12.23 21.66
C GLU A 115 16.67 -10.71 21.64
N PRO A 116 15.94 -10.14 20.65
CA PRO A 116 15.74 -8.69 20.52
C PRO A 116 14.99 -8.05 21.68
N ARG A 117 14.34 -8.84 22.55
CA ARG A 117 13.70 -8.32 23.78
C ARG A 117 14.70 -7.98 24.90
N GLN A 118 15.99 -8.33 24.77
CA GLN A 118 17.00 -8.20 25.85
C GLN A 118 18.40 -7.78 25.35
N ILE A 119 18.51 -6.83 24.42
CA ILE A 119 19.81 -6.38 23.88
C ILE A 119 20.18 -4.99 24.44
N GLU A 120 21.35 -4.87 25.06
CA GLU A 120 21.85 -3.61 25.66
C GLU A 120 20.86 -2.99 26.68
N SER A 121 20.07 -3.83 27.35
CA SER A 121 18.95 -3.45 28.25
C SER A 121 17.73 -2.84 27.54
N LEU A 122 17.66 -2.89 26.21
CA LEU A 122 16.49 -2.52 25.43
C LEU A 122 15.64 -3.74 25.06
N ASN A 123 14.32 -3.53 25.02
CA ASN A 123 13.36 -4.42 24.41
C ASN A 123 12.99 -3.86 23.02
N LEU A 124 13.66 -4.33 21.97
CA LEU A 124 13.46 -3.80 20.61
C LEU A 124 12.06 -4.11 20.06
N ILE A 125 11.47 -5.24 20.47
CA ILE A 125 10.11 -5.64 20.06
C ILE A 125 9.05 -4.69 20.64
N GLU A 126 9.21 -4.29 21.90
CA GLU A 126 8.35 -3.28 22.55
C GLU A 126 8.53 -1.89 21.94
N LEU A 127 9.75 -1.52 21.55
CA LEU A 127 10.00 -0.27 20.81
C LEU A 127 9.40 -0.26 19.39
N ILE A 128 8.95 -1.41 18.86
CA ILE A 128 8.18 -1.50 17.61
C ILE A 128 6.68 -1.34 17.89
N TYR A 129 6.09 -2.20 18.73
CA TYR A 129 4.64 -2.14 18.98
C TYR A 129 4.19 -0.93 19.83
N ASN A 130 5.09 -0.37 20.64
CA ASN A 130 4.92 0.91 21.35
C ASN A 130 5.94 1.93 20.80
N SER A 131 5.81 2.24 19.51
CA SER A 131 6.69 3.14 18.77
C SER A 131 7.00 4.46 19.52
N PRO A 132 8.29 4.86 19.65
CA PRO A 132 8.68 6.06 20.38
C PRO A 132 8.37 7.35 19.61
N ASN A 133 7.97 8.42 20.31
CA ASN A 133 7.77 9.72 19.67
C ASN A 133 9.11 10.39 19.29
N ARG A 134 9.12 11.02 18.12
CA ARG A 134 10.18 11.90 17.62
C ARG A 134 10.03 13.30 18.25
N ARG A 135 11.07 14.12 18.14
CA ARG A 135 11.03 15.53 18.57
C ARG A 135 9.88 16.26 17.87
N GLY A 136 8.96 16.82 18.66
CA GLY A 136 7.70 17.38 18.18
C GLY A 136 6.48 16.55 18.59
N ASP A 137 6.70 15.43 19.28
CA ASP A 137 5.68 14.49 19.78
C ASP A 137 4.95 13.67 18.70
N PHE A 138 5.54 13.63 17.49
CA PHE A 138 5.08 12.82 16.37
C PHE A 138 5.48 11.36 16.52
N ASP A 139 4.60 10.43 16.16
CA ASP A 139 4.93 9.01 16.07
C ASP A 139 6.11 8.78 15.09
N THR A 140 6.99 7.82 15.38
CA THR A 140 8.00 7.40 14.41
C THR A 140 7.52 6.33 13.43
N MET A 141 6.41 5.62 13.71
CA MET A 141 5.94 4.48 12.92
C MET A 141 5.67 4.89 11.46
N THR A 142 4.80 5.87 11.24
CA THR A 142 4.44 6.36 9.90
C THR A 142 5.39 7.43 9.36
N PHE A 143 6.42 7.86 10.12
CA PHE A 143 7.34 8.93 9.71
C PHE A 143 8.15 8.60 8.45
N GLN A 144 8.33 7.31 8.13
CA GLN A 144 8.99 6.85 6.90
C GLN A 144 8.00 6.33 5.85
N GLY A 145 6.74 6.72 5.97
CA GLY A 145 5.64 6.22 5.15
C GLY A 145 5.43 4.72 5.35
N ASN A 146 5.03 4.04 4.28
CA ASN A 146 4.69 2.62 4.27
C ASN A 146 5.85 1.69 4.70
N ASN A 147 7.11 2.18 4.72
CA ASN A 147 8.25 1.41 5.23
C ASN A 147 8.05 0.93 6.68
N GLY A 148 7.61 1.82 7.57
CA GLY A 148 7.51 1.52 9.00
C GLY A 148 6.48 0.43 9.27
N PRO A 149 5.20 0.61 8.91
CA PRO A 149 4.18 -0.40 9.13
C PRO A 149 4.49 -1.76 8.48
N ALA A 150 5.16 -1.77 7.32
CA ALA A 150 5.62 -2.99 6.67
C ALA A 150 6.76 -3.69 7.45
N PHE A 151 7.85 -2.98 7.78
CA PHE A 151 8.95 -3.55 8.56
C PHE A 151 8.54 -3.93 9.98
N ALA A 152 7.60 -3.21 10.60
CA ALA A 152 7.02 -3.56 11.89
C ALA A 152 6.36 -4.94 11.85
N LEU A 153 5.47 -5.20 10.88
CA LEU A 153 4.83 -6.51 10.70
C LEU A 153 5.86 -7.62 10.48
N ILE A 154 6.83 -7.41 9.57
CA ILE A 154 7.89 -8.39 9.28
C ILE A 154 8.68 -8.69 10.55
N ALA A 155 9.17 -7.66 11.26
CA ALA A 155 9.98 -7.79 12.46
C ALA A 155 9.24 -8.54 13.59
N LEU A 156 7.99 -8.16 13.86
CA LEU A 156 7.13 -8.82 14.87
C LEU A 156 6.86 -10.28 14.50
N ASP A 157 6.72 -10.60 13.21
CA ASP A 157 6.42 -11.96 12.76
C ASP A 157 7.63 -12.88 12.59
N THR A 158 8.85 -12.35 12.58
CA THR A 158 10.08 -13.16 12.40
C THR A 158 10.16 -14.38 13.33
N LYS A 159 9.70 -14.26 14.58
CA LYS A 159 9.49 -15.38 15.52
C LYS A 159 8.08 -15.37 16.13
N LYS A 160 7.12 -14.74 15.45
CA LYS A 160 5.74 -14.47 15.92
C LYS A 160 5.72 -13.97 17.37
N TYR A 161 6.48 -12.89 17.62
CA TYR A 161 6.58 -12.28 18.95
C TYR A 161 5.22 -11.81 19.47
N ASP A 162 5.00 -11.98 20.76
CA ASP A 162 3.81 -11.50 21.46
C ASP A 162 3.68 -9.97 21.33
N VAL A 163 2.46 -9.48 21.10
CA VAL A 163 2.12 -8.06 21.04
C VAL A 163 0.87 -7.85 21.92
N PRO A 164 0.92 -6.98 22.95
CA PRO A 164 -0.24 -6.70 23.80
C PRO A 164 -1.44 -6.14 23.02
N GLU A 165 -2.66 -6.44 23.48
CA GLU A 165 -3.90 -5.92 22.88
C GLU A 165 -4.02 -4.39 23.02
N ASP A 166 -3.48 -3.83 24.12
CA ASP A 166 -3.41 -2.40 24.40
C ASP A 166 -2.19 -1.70 23.76
N ALA A 167 -1.38 -2.42 22.99
CA ALA A 167 -0.24 -1.84 22.28
C ALA A 167 -0.66 -0.71 21.34
N ARG A 168 0.19 0.33 21.24
CA ARG A 168 -0.01 1.47 20.34
C ARG A 168 -0.26 0.99 18.91
N TRP A 169 0.58 0.09 18.43
CA TRP A 169 0.52 -0.58 17.13
C TRP A 169 0.42 -2.09 17.30
N THR A 170 -0.82 -2.60 17.29
CA THR A 170 -1.09 -4.03 17.14
C THR A 170 -0.91 -4.46 15.69
N ARG A 171 -0.78 -5.78 15.44
CA ARG A 171 -0.71 -6.34 14.08
C ARG A 171 -1.85 -5.84 13.18
N GLN A 172 -3.09 -5.82 13.69
CA GLN A 172 -4.23 -5.37 12.89
C GLN A 172 -4.15 -3.86 12.58
N LYS A 173 -3.73 -3.01 13.51
CA LYS A 173 -3.53 -1.57 13.23
C LYS A 173 -2.48 -1.35 12.13
N LEU A 174 -1.42 -2.16 12.11
CA LEU A 174 -0.37 -2.10 11.08
C LEU A 174 -0.88 -2.61 9.71
N VAL A 175 -1.65 -3.71 9.69
CA VAL A 175 -2.33 -4.21 8.48
C VAL A 175 -3.31 -3.17 7.94
N ASN A 176 -4.14 -2.57 8.79
CA ASN A 176 -5.13 -1.58 8.38
C ASN A 176 -4.48 -0.28 7.89
N GLN A 177 -3.34 0.12 8.49
CA GLN A 177 -2.51 1.25 8.02
C GLN A 177 -1.85 1.00 6.66
N LEU A 178 -1.64 -0.26 6.24
CA LEU A 178 -1.19 -0.59 4.89
C LEU A 178 -2.36 -0.73 3.91
N LEU A 179 -3.50 -1.25 4.35
CA LEU A 179 -4.73 -1.28 3.53
C LEU A 179 -5.21 0.13 3.17
N SER A 180 -5.14 1.08 4.10
CA SER A 180 -5.59 2.47 3.89
C SER A 180 -4.67 3.32 3.01
N THR A 181 -3.49 2.82 2.65
CA THR A 181 -2.50 3.50 1.79
C THR A 181 -2.25 2.79 0.46
N GLN A 182 -3.09 1.81 0.09
CA GLN A 182 -3.04 1.19 -1.23
C GLN A 182 -3.64 2.12 -2.29
N ASN A 183 -2.97 2.25 -3.43
CA ASN A 183 -3.49 2.98 -4.59
C ASN A 183 -4.57 2.16 -5.31
N ASP A 184 -5.45 2.83 -6.07
CA ASP A 184 -6.54 2.18 -6.82
C ASP A 184 -6.05 1.08 -7.76
N ASP A 185 -4.86 1.27 -8.36
CA ASP A 185 -4.20 0.34 -9.27
C ASP A 185 -3.59 -0.90 -8.58
N GLY A 186 -3.63 -0.96 -7.24
CA GLY A 186 -3.09 -2.05 -6.43
C GLY A 186 -1.66 -1.82 -5.92
N SER A 187 -0.99 -0.76 -6.34
CA SER A 187 0.37 -0.45 -5.89
C SER A 187 0.39 0.17 -4.49
N TRP A 188 1.60 0.24 -3.93
CA TRP A 188 1.94 1.19 -2.87
C TRP A 188 3.07 2.11 -3.33
N ASN A 189 2.89 3.39 -3.06
CA ASN A 189 3.92 4.42 -3.10
C ASN A 189 4.55 4.59 -1.69
N LEU A 190 5.53 5.49 -1.56
CA LEU A 190 6.26 5.66 -0.30
C LEU A 190 5.38 6.34 0.78
N ASN A 191 4.76 7.47 0.46
CA ASN A 191 3.74 8.20 1.23
C ASN A 191 3.16 9.33 0.37
N GLU A 192 2.16 10.07 0.84
CA GLU A 192 1.50 11.18 0.12
C GLU A 192 2.45 12.24 -0.50
N ALA A 193 3.62 12.49 0.08
CA ALA A 193 4.60 13.44 -0.46
C ALA A 193 5.52 12.84 -1.57
N PHE A 194 5.36 11.54 -1.82
CA PHE A 194 6.00 10.73 -2.85
C PHE A 194 4.93 9.78 -3.41
N ASP A 195 3.94 10.38 -4.09
CA ASP A 195 2.70 9.77 -4.61
C ASP A 195 2.91 8.65 -5.63
N SER A 196 4.05 8.68 -6.31
CA SER A 196 4.36 7.80 -7.44
C SER A 196 4.50 6.33 -7.01
N PRO A 197 3.75 5.38 -7.63
CA PRO A 197 3.83 3.95 -7.37
C PRO A 197 5.27 3.40 -7.36
N SER A 198 5.60 2.57 -6.36
CA SER A 198 6.94 2.01 -6.17
C SER A 198 6.91 0.49 -6.18
N ILE A 199 7.75 -0.12 -7.02
CA ILE A 199 7.92 -1.58 -7.07
C ILE A 199 8.42 -2.11 -5.72
N ASP A 200 9.45 -1.47 -5.16
CA ASP A 200 10.09 -1.90 -3.91
C ASP A 200 9.14 -1.82 -2.71
N ILE A 201 8.38 -0.72 -2.58
CA ILE A 201 7.39 -0.59 -1.51
C ILE A 201 6.23 -1.55 -1.72
N THR A 202 5.70 -1.68 -2.96
CA THR A 202 4.63 -2.64 -3.28
C THR A 202 5.04 -4.07 -2.93
N ALA A 203 6.24 -4.49 -3.35
CA ALA A 203 6.77 -5.80 -3.06
C ALA A 203 7.01 -6.01 -1.55
N MET A 204 7.53 -5.01 -0.85
CA MET A 204 7.75 -5.11 0.61
C MET A 204 6.45 -5.15 1.42
N VAL A 205 5.40 -4.43 0.99
CA VAL A 205 4.07 -4.56 1.59
C VAL A 205 3.48 -5.95 1.33
N ILE A 206 3.72 -6.54 0.15
CA ILE A 206 3.39 -7.95 -0.10
C ILE A 206 4.11 -8.88 0.90
N ILE A 207 5.41 -8.69 1.16
CA ILE A 207 6.15 -9.46 2.18
C ILE A 207 5.49 -9.32 3.56
N ALA A 208 5.20 -8.09 3.98
CA ALA A 208 4.66 -7.77 5.30
C ALA A 208 3.24 -8.32 5.55
N MET A 209 2.38 -8.29 4.53
CA MET A 209 0.97 -8.67 4.65
C MET A 209 0.70 -10.13 4.24
N SER A 210 1.65 -10.81 3.57
CA SER A 210 1.50 -12.25 3.21
C SER A 210 1.15 -13.19 4.39
N PRO A 211 1.65 -13.00 5.63
CA PRO A 211 1.23 -13.80 6.78
C PRO A 211 -0.22 -13.56 7.24
N TYR A 212 -0.95 -12.63 6.61
CA TYR A 212 -2.32 -12.21 6.92
C TYR A 212 -3.27 -12.44 5.73
N LYS A 213 -2.81 -13.14 4.68
CA LYS A 213 -3.54 -13.35 3.42
C LYS A 213 -4.88 -14.09 3.52
N ASP A 214 -5.17 -14.68 4.68
CA ASP A 214 -6.44 -15.33 4.98
C ASP A 214 -7.54 -14.30 5.33
N GLN A 215 -7.17 -13.05 5.65
CA GLN A 215 -8.11 -11.94 5.80
C GLN A 215 -8.59 -11.46 4.41
N PRO A 216 -9.90 -11.39 4.11
CA PRO A 216 -10.39 -11.06 2.77
C PRO A 216 -9.89 -9.71 2.21
N LYS A 217 -9.92 -8.64 3.02
CA LYS A 217 -9.39 -7.32 2.63
C LYS A 217 -7.91 -7.41 2.22
N VAL A 218 -7.11 -8.21 2.94
CA VAL A 218 -5.68 -8.44 2.65
C VAL A 218 -5.48 -9.30 1.39
N LYS A 219 -6.23 -10.40 1.24
CA LYS A 219 -6.19 -11.27 0.05
C LYS A 219 -6.44 -10.46 -1.23
N THR A 220 -7.47 -9.59 -1.21
CA THR A 220 -7.81 -8.69 -2.33
C THR A 220 -6.71 -7.67 -2.60
N ALA A 221 -6.20 -6.98 -1.57
CA ALA A 221 -5.12 -6.02 -1.72
C ALA A 221 -3.85 -6.65 -2.34
N LEU A 222 -3.44 -7.82 -1.84
CA LEU A 222 -2.29 -8.57 -2.36
C LEU A 222 -2.52 -9.05 -3.80
N ASN A 223 -3.72 -9.53 -4.15
CA ASN A 223 -4.05 -9.94 -5.51
C ASN A 223 -4.01 -8.77 -6.51
N LYS A 224 -4.48 -7.58 -6.11
CA LYS A 224 -4.30 -6.35 -6.91
C LYS A 224 -2.81 -6.05 -7.12
N ALA A 225 -2.03 -5.99 -6.04
CA ALA A 225 -0.60 -5.67 -6.08
C ALA A 225 0.25 -6.63 -6.93
N VAL A 226 -0.02 -7.94 -6.84
CA VAL A 226 0.60 -8.96 -7.71
C VAL A 226 0.24 -8.76 -9.19
N THR A 227 -0.99 -8.34 -9.46
CA THR A 227 -1.47 -8.12 -10.84
C THR A 227 -0.89 -6.82 -11.41
N TRP A 228 -0.75 -5.78 -10.59
CA TRP A 228 0.00 -4.56 -10.91
C TRP A 228 1.47 -4.87 -11.24
N LEU A 229 2.18 -5.61 -10.38
CA LEU A 229 3.57 -6.02 -10.62
C LEU A 229 3.70 -6.78 -11.95
N SER A 230 2.82 -7.75 -12.21
CA SER A 230 2.76 -8.49 -13.48
C SER A 230 2.47 -7.58 -14.69
N GLY A 231 1.81 -6.44 -14.49
CA GLY A 231 1.51 -5.45 -15.53
C GLY A 231 2.69 -4.50 -15.83
N VAL A 232 3.43 -4.07 -14.81
CA VAL A 232 4.58 -3.14 -14.97
C VAL A 232 5.91 -3.82 -15.31
N GLN A 233 5.99 -5.16 -15.18
CA GLN A 233 7.14 -5.97 -15.55
C GLN A 233 7.50 -5.81 -17.05
N LYS A 234 8.78 -5.51 -17.31
CA LYS A 234 9.33 -5.17 -18.63
C LYS A 234 9.64 -6.41 -19.49
N GLU A 235 9.89 -6.21 -20.78
CA GLU A 235 10.03 -7.27 -21.80
C GLU A 235 11.21 -8.24 -21.55
N GLU A 236 12.23 -7.80 -20.82
CA GLU A 236 13.36 -8.61 -20.33
C GLU A 236 13.10 -9.30 -18.97
N ALA A 237 11.84 -9.30 -18.51
CA ALA A 237 11.32 -9.78 -17.23
C ALA A 237 11.76 -8.98 -15.98
N GLY A 238 12.34 -7.79 -16.17
CA GLY A 238 12.78 -6.89 -15.10
C GLY A 238 11.73 -5.89 -14.63
N PHE A 239 12.11 -5.07 -13.64
CA PHE A 239 11.30 -4.01 -13.06
C PHE A 239 12.04 -2.68 -13.08
N ASP A 240 11.35 -1.63 -13.50
CA ASP A 240 11.92 -0.31 -13.79
C ASP A 240 11.51 0.69 -12.70
N GLY A 241 12.45 1.04 -11.82
CA GLY A 241 12.24 2.04 -10.77
C GLY A 241 12.38 3.49 -11.24
N GLY A 242 12.61 3.71 -12.54
CA GLY A 242 12.76 5.04 -13.14
C GLY A 242 14.14 5.68 -12.93
N ASP A 243 14.29 6.89 -13.49
CA ASP A 243 15.57 7.59 -13.63
C ASP A 243 16.35 7.77 -12.31
N PHE A 244 15.64 7.90 -11.17
CA PHE A 244 16.29 8.11 -9.87
C PHE A 244 17.14 6.91 -9.41
N VAL A 245 16.79 5.69 -9.84
CA VAL A 245 17.56 4.46 -9.58
C VAL A 245 18.21 3.89 -10.84
N GLY A 246 18.34 4.69 -11.91
CA GLY A 246 18.95 4.26 -13.16
C GLY A 246 18.12 3.27 -13.99
N GLY A 247 16.82 3.17 -13.73
CA GLY A 247 15.89 2.32 -14.48
C GLY A 247 15.74 0.91 -13.91
N ILE A 248 16.19 -0.11 -14.65
CA ILE A 248 15.94 -1.53 -14.33
C ILE A 248 17.06 -2.12 -13.45
N THR A 249 16.73 -2.44 -12.20
CA THR A 249 17.69 -2.80 -11.15
C THR A 249 17.55 -4.24 -10.65
N SER A 250 18.64 -4.79 -10.08
CA SER A 250 18.62 -6.09 -9.42
C SER A 250 17.76 -6.08 -8.14
N GLU A 251 17.72 -4.93 -7.47
CA GLU A 251 17.09 -4.71 -6.18
C GLU A 251 15.56 -4.78 -6.30
N ALA A 252 14.98 -4.10 -7.29
CA ALA A 252 13.55 -4.16 -7.56
C ALA A 252 13.10 -5.59 -7.91
N ALA A 253 13.87 -6.30 -8.76
CA ALA A 253 13.62 -7.71 -9.04
C ALA A 253 13.76 -8.60 -7.79
N SER A 254 14.73 -8.30 -6.91
CA SER A 254 14.96 -9.03 -5.65
C SER A 254 13.79 -8.87 -4.68
N GLN A 255 13.30 -7.64 -4.46
CA GLN A 255 12.13 -7.40 -3.61
C GLN A 255 10.89 -8.14 -4.15
N VAL A 256 10.64 -8.07 -5.45
CA VAL A 256 9.52 -8.79 -6.09
C VAL A 256 9.63 -10.31 -5.88
N VAL A 257 10.83 -10.90 -6.01
CA VAL A 257 11.05 -12.33 -5.72
C VAL A 257 10.71 -12.67 -4.27
N ILE A 258 11.15 -11.86 -3.29
CA ILE A 258 10.86 -12.11 -1.87
C ILE A 258 9.36 -11.94 -1.58
N GLY A 259 8.70 -10.92 -2.14
CA GLY A 259 7.25 -10.70 -2.01
C GLY A 259 6.41 -11.82 -2.59
N LEU A 260 6.66 -12.19 -3.86
CA LEU A 260 5.92 -13.27 -4.53
C LEU A 260 6.09 -14.61 -3.79
N THR A 261 7.31 -14.95 -3.39
CA THR A 261 7.59 -16.21 -2.66
C THR A 261 7.01 -16.21 -1.24
N ALA A 262 6.92 -15.06 -0.57
CA ALA A 262 6.22 -14.94 0.71
C ALA A 262 4.70 -15.14 0.58
N PHE A 263 4.10 -14.63 -0.50
CA PHE A 263 2.66 -14.80 -0.77
C PHE A 263 2.30 -16.22 -1.21
N GLY A 264 3.21 -16.88 -1.95
CA GLY A 264 3.08 -18.26 -2.44
C GLY A 264 3.12 -18.40 -3.97
N ILE A 265 3.59 -17.37 -4.69
CA ILE A 265 3.65 -17.34 -6.15
C ILE A 265 5.07 -17.63 -6.63
N ASN A 266 5.18 -18.50 -7.65
CA ASN A 266 6.44 -18.80 -8.33
C ASN A 266 6.90 -17.60 -9.19
N PRO A 267 8.04 -16.92 -8.88
CA PRO A 267 8.55 -15.82 -9.71
C PRO A 267 9.14 -16.27 -11.05
N ALA A 268 9.39 -17.58 -11.21
CA ALA A 268 9.76 -18.21 -12.47
C ALA A 268 8.54 -18.69 -13.29
N GLY A 269 7.32 -18.34 -12.86
CA GLY A 269 6.07 -18.85 -13.43
C GLY A 269 5.45 -18.00 -14.54
N ASP A 270 4.46 -18.55 -15.24
CA ASP A 270 3.81 -17.92 -16.41
C ASP A 270 3.36 -16.46 -16.19
N LYS A 271 2.75 -16.15 -15.02
CA LYS A 271 2.29 -14.79 -14.68
C LYS A 271 3.42 -13.75 -14.63
N PHE A 272 4.67 -14.19 -14.43
CA PHE A 272 5.87 -13.36 -14.34
C PHE A 272 6.91 -13.68 -15.43
N THR A 273 6.46 -14.29 -16.54
CA THR A 273 7.28 -14.62 -17.71
C THR A 273 6.97 -13.67 -18.87
N LYS A 274 8.00 -12.99 -19.40
CA LYS A 274 7.94 -12.09 -20.58
C LYS A 274 8.98 -12.57 -21.61
N ASN A 275 8.58 -12.79 -22.86
CA ASN A 275 9.44 -13.28 -23.96
C ASN A 275 10.27 -14.55 -23.67
N GLY A 276 9.82 -15.43 -22.76
CA GLY A 276 10.60 -16.60 -22.33
C GLY A 276 11.74 -16.29 -21.35
N HIS A 277 11.72 -15.10 -20.76
CA HIS A 277 12.46 -14.74 -19.55
C HIS A 277 11.49 -14.59 -18.39
N ASP A 278 11.92 -15.01 -17.21
CA ASP A 278 11.21 -14.82 -15.94
C ASP A 278 12.08 -14.03 -14.94
N VAL A 279 11.54 -13.68 -13.76
CA VAL A 279 12.23 -12.81 -12.80
C VAL A 279 13.51 -13.44 -12.23
N ILE A 280 13.54 -14.77 -12.07
CA ILE A 280 14.74 -15.49 -11.62
C ILE A 280 15.79 -15.48 -12.73
N SER A 281 15.37 -15.73 -13.97
CA SER A 281 16.21 -15.59 -15.17
C SER A 281 16.76 -14.18 -15.35
N HIS A 282 16.02 -13.17 -14.88
CA HIS A 282 16.41 -11.77 -14.95
C HIS A 282 17.46 -11.47 -13.89
N LEU A 283 17.16 -11.73 -12.62
CA LEU A 283 18.05 -11.48 -11.48
C LEU A 283 19.41 -12.17 -11.64
N LEU A 284 19.45 -13.43 -12.08
CA LEU A 284 20.70 -14.18 -12.28
C LEU A 284 21.66 -13.53 -13.31
N LYS A 285 21.18 -12.68 -14.24
CA LYS A 285 22.03 -11.94 -15.20
C LYS A 285 22.84 -10.81 -14.55
N TYR A 286 22.46 -10.37 -13.35
CA TYR A 286 23.13 -9.29 -12.62
C TYR A 286 24.32 -9.78 -11.80
N GLN A 287 24.51 -11.09 -11.61
CA GLN A 287 25.69 -11.62 -10.93
C GLN A 287 26.98 -11.32 -11.71
N HIS A 288 28.01 -10.88 -10.99
CA HIS A 288 29.31 -10.51 -11.51
C HIS A 288 30.34 -11.63 -11.33
N GLU A 289 31.50 -11.52 -11.99
CA GLU A 289 32.57 -12.54 -11.93
C GLU A 289 33.18 -12.71 -10.53
N ASP A 290 33.00 -11.75 -9.63
CA ASP A 290 33.40 -11.80 -8.22
C ASP A 290 32.33 -12.40 -7.28
N GLY A 291 31.22 -12.91 -7.82
CA GLY A 291 30.13 -13.53 -7.08
C GLY A 291 29.10 -12.55 -6.49
N GLY A 292 29.40 -11.25 -6.43
CA GLY A 292 28.45 -10.21 -6.04
C GLY A 292 27.44 -9.91 -7.16
N PHE A 293 26.49 -9.03 -6.90
CA PHE A 293 25.49 -8.58 -7.87
C PHE A 293 25.69 -7.10 -8.22
N LYS A 294 25.48 -6.76 -9.48
CA LYS A 294 25.46 -5.39 -9.99
C LYS A 294 24.12 -4.71 -9.68
N HIS A 295 24.12 -3.38 -9.61
CA HIS A 295 22.90 -2.57 -9.46
C HIS A 295 22.09 -2.53 -10.76
N THR A 296 22.70 -2.04 -11.84
CA THR A 296 22.17 -2.07 -13.21
C THR A 296 22.94 -3.08 -14.07
N MET A 297 22.37 -3.51 -15.20
CA MET A 297 23.09 -4.39 -16.13
C MET A 297 24.36 -3.75 -16.72
N GLY A 298 24.42 -2.42 -16.81
CA GLY A 298 25.52 -1.65 -17.40
C GLY A 298 26.72 -1.42 -16.47
N ASP A 299 26.60 -1.71 -15.17
CA ASP A 299 27.69 -1.53 -14.22
C ASP A 299 28.85 -2.52 -14.46
N SER A 300 30.07 -2.10 -14.12
CA SER A 300 31.30 -2.89 -14.30
C SER A 300 31.83 -3.53 -13.01
N ALA A 301 31.03 -3.56 -11.95
CA ALA A 301 31.40 -4.08 -10.63
C ALA A 301 30.14 -4.36 -9.78
N SER A 302 30.29 -5.21 -8.78
CA SER A 302 29.24 -5.51 -7.79
C SER A 302 28.92 -4.32 -6.88
N ASN A 303 27.66 -4.23 -6.46
CA ASN A 303 27.13 -3.29 -5.47
C ASN A 303 26.71 -4.08 -4.22
N ALA A 304 27.04 -3.58 -3.02
CA ALA A 304 26.70 -4.24 -1.76
C ALA A 304 25.17 -4.39 -1.56
N MET A 305 24.38 -3.37 -1.90
CA MET A 305 22.92 -3.40 -1.75
C MET A 305 22.25 -4.36 -2.75
N ALA A 306 22.74 -4.39 -3.99
CA ALA A 306 22.37 -5.41 -4.97
C ALA A 306 22.69 -6.82 -4.45
N THR A 307 23.89 -7.03 -3.88
CA THR A 307 24.36 -8.34 -3.41
C THR A 307 23.59 -8.84 -2.19
N GLU A 308 23.34 -7.99 -1.18
CA GLU A 308 22.59 -8.36 0.02
C GLU A 308 21.11 -8.66 -0.28
N GLN A 309 20.50 -7.95 -1.25
CA GLN A 309 19.12 -8.19 -1.65
C GLN A 309 18.99 -9.39 -2.59
N ALA A 310 19.91 -9.57 -3.55
CA ALA A 310 19.92 -10.72 -4.45
C ALA A 310 20.16 -12.03 -3.68
N LEU A 311 21.04 -12.05 -2.68
CA LEU A 311 21.21 -13.19 -1.78
C LEU A 311 19.89 -13.54 -1.07
N GLN A 312 19.24 -12.54 -0.46
CA GLN A 312 17.96 -12.73 0.22
C GLN A 312 16.86 -13.25 -0.73
N ALA A 313 16.78 -12.71 -1.95
CA ALA A 313 15.82 -13.13 -2.98
C ALA A 313 16.05 -14.57 -3.46
N LEU A 314 17.30 -14.94 -3.76
CA LEU A 314 17.65 -16.29 -4.18
C LEU A 314 17.42 -17.31 -3.06
N VAL A 315 17.70 -16.95 -1.80
CA VAL A 315 17.35 -17.76 -0.62
C VAL A 315 15.84 -17.88 -0.46
N ALA A 316 15.07 -16.80 -0.60
CA ALA A 316 13.60 -16.84 -0.54
C ALA A 316 13.02 -17.79 -1.60
N TYR A 317 13.52 -17.72 -2.83
CA TYR A 317 13.13 -18.61 -3.92
C TYR A 317 13.54 -20.06 -3.69
N LYS A 318 14.75 -20.32 -3.17
CA LYS A 318 15.20 -21.66 -2.76
C LYS A 318 14.29 -22.25 -1.68
N LYS A 319 13.93 -21.46 -0.66
CA LYS A 319 13.01 -21.88 0.41
C LYS A 319 11.61 -22.18 -0.12
N PHE A 320 11.11 -21.36 -1.03
CA PHE A 320 9.85 -21.59 -1.74
C PHE A 320 9.87 -22.90 -2.55
N LEU A 321 10.91 -23.14 -3.36
CA LEU A 321 11.09 -24.38 -4.13
C LEU A 321 11.24 -25.65 -3.29
N ASN A 322 11.45 -25.52 -1.97
CA ASN A 322 11.56 -26.59 -1.00
C ASN A 322 10.38 -26.65 0.00
N ASN A 323 9.38 -25.76 -0.12
CA ASN A 323 8.27 -25.57 0.85
C ASN A 323 8.72 -25.24 2.29
N GLU A 324 9.86 -24.56 2.46
CA GLU A 324 10.41 -24.20 3.77
C GLU A 324 9.88 -22.86 4.35
N GLY A 325 8.81 -22.31 3.76
CA GLY A 325 8.19 -21.05 4.14
C GLY A 325 8.94 -19.76 3.72
N PRO A 326 8.36 -18.58 4.02
CA PRO A 326 8.94 -17.28 3.66
C PRO A 326 10.33 -17.02 4.26
N LEU A 327 11.09 -16.12 3.61
CA LEU A 327 12.46 -15.75 3.99
C LEU A 327 12.60 -15.33 5.46
N TYR A 328 11.73 -14.42 5.91
CA TYR A 328 11.88 -13.76 7.22
C TYR A 328 11.28 -14.56 8.40
N HIS A 329 10.82 -15.79 8.21
CA HIS A 329 10.33 -16.63 9.32
C HIS A 329 11.47 -17.46 9.93
N PHE A 330 11.96 -17.05 11.11
CA PHE A 330 13.12 -17.59 11.82
C PHE A 330 12.75 -18.53 12.98
N GLY A 331 11.61 -19.21 12.87
CA GLY A 331 11.20 -20.27 13.80
C GLY A 331 11.85 -21.62 13.47
N THR A 332 11.77 -22.57 14.39
CA THR A 332 12.05 -23.98 14.03
C THR A 332 10.92 -24.48 13.14
N SER A 333 11.24 -24.79 11.89
CA SER A 333 10.31 -25.48 11.00
C SER A 333 10.09 -26.91 11.51
N ALA A 334 8.96 -27.13 12.20
CA ALA A 334 8.25 -28.37 11.98
C ALA A 334 7.97 -28.43 10.46
N PRO A 335 8.33 -29.52 9.76
CA PRO A 335 8.01 -29.62 8.34
C PRO A 335 6.50 -29.53 8.20
N ILE A 336 6.03 -28.58 7.39
CA ILE A 336 4.67 -28.62 6.86
C ILE A 336 4.67 -29.80 5.90
N ASN A 337 4.35 -30.99 6.43
CA ASN A 337 4.07 -32.14 5.60
C ASN A 337 2.93 -31.72 4.65
N PRO A 338 3.09 -31.79 3.32
CA PRO A 338 1.93 -31.78 2.45
C PRO A 338 1.01 -32.93 2.90
N PRO A 339 -0.32 -32.77 2.87
CA PRO A 339 -1.24 -33.84 3.24
C PRO A 339 -0.90 -35.12 2.47
N GLU A 340 -0.77 -36.25 3.17
CA GLU A 340 -0.62 -37.54 2.49
C GLU A 340 -1.86 -37.80 1.63
N GLU A 341 -1.71 -37.79 0.30
CA GLU A 341 -2.70 -38.33 -0.63
C GLU A 341 -2.90 -39.83 -0.34
N LYS A 342 -3.88 -40.12 0.52
CA LYS A 342 -4.45 -41.45 0.63
C LYS A 342 -5.34 -41.65 -0.59
N PRO A 343 -5.28 -42.81 -1.27
CA PRO A 343 -6.11 -43.06 -2.45
C PRO A 343 -7.58 -42.98 -2.05
N ASP A 344 -8.30 -42.08 -2.70
CA ASP A 344 -9.57 -41.56 -2.24
C ASP A 344 -10.66 -42.66 -2.12
N PRO A 345 -11.26 -42.88 -0.93
CA PRO A 345 -12.53 -43.58 -0.83
C PRO A 345 -13.66 -42.61 -1.23
N LYS A 346 -13.67 -42.23 -2.53
CA LYS A 346 -14.64 -41.37 -3.24
C LYS A 346 -15.49 -40.47 -2.30
N PRO A 347 -15.04 -39.24 -2.00
CA PRO A 347 -15.63 -38.43 -0.94
C PRO A 347 -17.11 -38.11 -1.18
N GLU A 348 -17.88 -38.16 -0.09
CA GLU A 348 -19.21 -37.54 -0.02
C GLU A 348 -19.04 -36.02 0.18
N LYS A 349 -19.96 -35.24 -0.39
CA LYS A 349 -19.92 -33.77 -0.34
C LYS A 349 -20.04 -33.29 1.13
N PRO A 350 -19.14 -32.42 1.65
CA PRO A 350 -19.30 -31.87 2.99
C PRO A 350 -20.59 -31.05 3.11
N ASP A 351 -21.25 -31.19 4.27
CA ASP A 351 -22.65 -30.77 4.50
C ASP A 351 -22.87 -29.24 4.40
N ASN A 352 -21.81 -28.46 4.57
CA ASN A 352 -21.79 -27.00 4.44
C ASN A 352 -21.26 -26.49 3.07
N GLN A 353 -21.00 -27.38 2.10
CA GLN A 353 -20.58 -26.96 0.75
C GLN A 353 -21.77 -26.48 -0.08
N VAL A 354 -21.66 -25.26 -0.58
CA VAL A 354 -22.63 -24.62 -1.49
C VAL A 354 -22.20 -24.78 -2.95
N ASP A 355 -23.13 -24.61 -3.88
CA ASP A 355 -22.86 -24.68 -5.33
C ASP A 355 -23.22 -23.34 -5.99
N LYS A 356 -22.52 -22.96 -7.05
CA LYS A 356 -22.86 -21.81 -7.91
C LYS A 356 -24.30 -21.88 -8.43
N GLY A 357 -24.96 -20.73 -8.54
CA GLY A 357 -26.34 -20.60 -8.99
C GLY A 357 -27.42 -21.22 -8.09
N ASN A 358 -27.06 -21.85 -6.96
CA ASN A 358 -28.03 -22.42 -6.01
C ASN A 358 -28.34 -21.46 -4.84
N THR A 359 -29.55 -21.55 -4.30
CA THR A 359 -29.94 -20.84 -3.08
C THR A 359 -29.63 -21.68 -1.84
N HIS A 360 -28.86 -21.15 -0.89
CA HIS A 360 -28.68 -21.72 0.45
C HIS A 360 -29.71 -21.11 1.40
N GLN A 361 -30.67 -21.90 1.87
CA GLN A 361 -31.65 -21.49 2.88
C GLN A 361 -31.10 -21.74 4.28
N VAL A 362 -31.15 -20.74 5.17
CA VAL A 362 -30.78 -20.93 6.58
C VAL A 362 -31.88 -21.74 7.29
N PRO A 363 -31.54 -22.82 8.04
CA PRO A 363 -32.53 -23.65 8.73
C PRO A 363 -33.43 -22.87 9.69
N ASP A 364 -34.72 -23.22 9.72
CA ASP A 364 -35.78 -22.62 10.55
C ASP A 364 -35.91 -21.08 10.46
N SER A 365 -35.32 -20.47 9.42
CA SER A 365 -35.19 -19.04 9.21
C SER A 365 -35.74 -18.63 7.83
N LYS A 366 -36.10 -17.35 7.67
CA LYS A 366 -36.43 -16.79 6.34
C LYS A 366 -35.19 -16.43 5.53
N THR A 367 -34.05 -16.23 6.18
CA THR A 367 -32.80 -15.82 5.57
C THR A 367 -32.29 -16.85 4.57
N SER A 368 -31.85 -16.39 3.40
CA SER A 368 -31.23 -17.22 2.37
C SER A 368 -30.21 -16.42 1.55
N VAL A 369 -29.20 -17.13 1.05
CA VAL A 369 -28.19 -16.55 0.15
C VAL A 369 -28.29 -17.25 -1.19
N GLN A 370 -28.52 -16.49 -2.25
CA GLN A 370 -28.35 -16.96 -3.61
C GLN A 370 -26.86 -16.88 -3.99
N MET A 371 -26.28 -18.01 -4.41
CA MET A 371 -24.91 -18.03 -4.91
C MET A 371 -24.85 -17.46 -6.33
N PRO A 372 -23.80 -16.68 -6.69
CA PRO A 372 -23.54 -16.27 -8.06
C PRO A 372 -23.18 -17.47 -8.95
N ASP A 373 -23.21 -17.27 -10.27
CA ASP A 373 -22.92 -18.31 -11.26
C ASP A 373 -21.40 -18.59 -11.41
N ASP A 374 -20.54 -17.67 -10.94
CA ASP A 374 -19.08 -17.81 -10.91
C ASP A 374 -18.53 -18.40 -9.60
N LEU A 375 -19.40 -18.77 -8.64
CA LEU A 375 -18.96 -19.26 -7.33
C LEU A 375 -17.99 -20.47 -7.47
N PRO A 376 -16.83 -20.43 -6.80
CA PRO A 376 -15.82 -21.48 -6.89
C PRO A 376 -16.34 -22.87 -6.48
N ASP A 377 -16.02 -23.90 -7.29
CA ASP A 377 -16.43 -25.29 -7.01
C ASP A 377 -15.68 -25.83 -5.80
N GLY A 378 -16.40 -26.06 -4.69
CA GLY A 378 -15.83 -26.46 -3.40
C GLY A 378 -16.03 -25.44 -2.27
N THR A 379 -16.63 -24.28 -2.57
CA THR A 379 -16.93 -23.25 -1.56
C THR A 379 -17.82 -23.78 -0.43
N THR A 380 -17.45 -23.52 0.83
CA THR A 380 -18.29 -23.80 2.00
C THR A 380 -18.81 -22.53 2.65
N LEU A 381 -20.05 -22.58 3.13
CA LEU A 381 -20.70 -21.50 3.88
C LEU A 381 -21.08 -22.00 5.29
N ASP A 382 -20.50 -21.40 6.32
CA ASP A 382 -20.97 -21.53 7.70
C ASP A 382 -21.80 -20.30 8.08
N VAL A 383 -23.05 -20.49 8.52
CA VAL A 383 -23.95 -19.42 9.00
C VAL A 383 -24.21 -19.61 10.50
N GLN A 384 -24.12 -18.54 11.29
CA GLN A 384 -24.35 -18.56 12.74
C GLN A 384 -25.27 -17.39 13.18
N PRO A 385 -26.24 -17.59 14.10
CA PRO A 385 -27.06 -16.51 14.62
C PRO A 385 -26.25 -15.43 15.35
N TYR A 386 -26.59 -14.15 15.15
CA TYR A 386 -25.96 -13.05 15.86
C TYR A 386 -26.76 -12.67 17.12
N GLU A 387 -26.34 -13.19 18.28
CA GLU A 387 -27.08 -13.04 19.54
C GLU A 387 -26.74 -11.77 20.36
N LYS A 388 -25.82 -10.90 19.90
CA LYS A 388 -25.44 -9.70 20.65
C LYS A 388 -26.55 -8.63 20.52
N ALA A 389 -27.09 -8.19 21.65
CA ALA A 389 -28.10 -7.12 21.68
C ALA A 389 -27.55 -5.80 21.09
N VAL A 390 -28.20 -5.30 20.05
CA VAL A 390 -27.87 -4.02 19.41
C VAL A 390 -28.44 -2.87 20.23
N ASN A 391 -27.60 -2.26 21.07
CA ASN A 391 -27.94 -1.12 21.93
C ASN A 391 -27.73 0.23 21.20
N ASP A 392 -28.23 0.32 19.97
CA ASP A 392 -28.20 1.57 19.20
C ASP A 392 -29.37 2.49 19.62
N THR A 393 -29.24 3.78 19.36
CA THR A 393 -30.28 4.79 19.66
C THR A 393 -30.91 5.41 18.41
N VAL A 394 -30.35 5.14 17.25
CA VAL A 394 -30.82 5.49 15.90
C VAL A 394 -31.49 4.26 15.30
N LEU A 395 -30.72 3.19 15.07
CA LEU A 395 -31.20 1.95 14.46
C LEU A 395 -31.95 1.08 15.47
N LYS A 396 -33.08 0.51 15.07
CA LYS A 396 -33.77 -0.54 15.84
C LYS A 396 -33.69 -1.85 15.08
N GLN A 397 -33.32 -2.95 15.75
CA GLN A 397 -33.39 -4.27 15.13
C GLN A 397 -34.84 -4.60 14.75
N ALA A 398 -35.03 -5.06 13.52
CA ALA A 398 -36.33 -5.23 12.87
C ALA A 398 -36.52 -6.64 12.27
N GLY A 399 -35.56 -7.53 12.49
CA GLY A 399 -35.62 -8.91 12.01
C GLY A 399 -34.36 -9.69 12.32
N GLU A 400 -34.10 -10.68 11.46
CA GLU A 400 -33.03 -11.65 11.62
C GLU A 400 -31.63 -11.01 11.51
N ALA A 401 -30.65 -11.58 12.21
CA ALA A 401 -29.25 -11.18 12.15
C ALA A 401 -28.34 -12.43 12.23
N PHE A 402 -27.36 -12.51 11.32
CA PHE A 402 -26.53 -13.69 11.11
C PHE A 402 -25.10 -13.30 10.73
N THR A 403 -24.12 -14.07 11.23
CA THR A 403 -22.74 -14.06 10.77
C THR A 403 -22.57 -15.12 9.68
N PHE A 404 -22.11 -14.70 8.50
CA PHE A 404 -21.88 -15.56 7.33
C PHE A 404 -20.37 -15.70 7.10
N THR A 405 -19.85 -16.92 7.16
CA THR A 405 -18.43 -17.24 6.92
C THR A 405 -18.30 -18.10 5.68
N PHE A 406 -17.92 -17.47 4.57
CA PHE A 406 -17.52 -18.15 3.34
C PHE A 406 -16.07 -18.59 3.40
N LYS A 407 -15.78 -19.78 2.87
CA LYS A 407 -14.43 -20.28 2.61
C LYS A 407 -14.37 -20.76 1.17
N TYR A 408 -13.63 -20.03 0.34
CA TYR A 408 -13.38 -20.37 -1.07
C TYR A 408 -12.10 -21.21 -1.19
N PRO A 409 -11.96 -22.05 -2.24
CA PRO A 409 -10.69 -22.66 -2.64
C PRO A 409 -9.56 -21.65 -2.89
N ASP A 410 -8.32 -22.15 -2.95
CA ASP A 410 -7.11 -21.32 -3.01
C ASP A 410 -6.95 -20.56 -4.35
N GLY A 411 -7.42 -19.32 -4.36
CA GLY A 411 -7.15 -18.32 -5.40
C GLY A 411 -8.40 -17.75 -6.08
N GLU A 412 -9.52 -18.45 -5.95
CA GLU A 412 -10.79 -18.07 -6.57
C GLU A 412 -11.66 -17.33 -5.54
N ASN A 413 -12.16 -16.15 -5.91
CA ASN A 413 -13.26 -15.44 -5.26
C ASN A 413 -14.25 -15.11 -6.40
N PRO A 414 -15.58 -15.11 -6.17
CA PRO A 414 -16.52 -14.58 -7.15
C PRO A 414 -16.32 -13.07 -7.38
N GLU A 415 -16.53 -12.61 -8.62
CA GLU A 415 -16.69 -11.21 -9.00
C GLU A 415 -18.17 -10.82 -9.04
N ASP A 416 -19.07 -11.76 -9.35
CA ASP A 416 -20.52 -11.55 -9.33
C ASP A 416 -21.09 -11.47 -7.90
N LYS A 417 -22.19 -10.73 -7.76
CA LYS A 417 -22.85 -10.48 -6.47
C LYS A 417 -23.74 -11.63 -6.01
N PHE A 418 -23.91 -11.73 -4.70
CA PHE A 418 -24.86 -12.62 -4.05
C PHE A 418 -26.18 -11.88 -3.75
N GLU A 419 -27.32 -12.43 -4.13
CA GLU A 419 -28.62 -11.93 -3.63
C GLU A 419 -28.83 -12.47 -2.19
N LEU A 420 -28.67 -11.59 -1.20
CA LEU A 420 -28.93 -11.88 0.21
C LEU A 420 -30.38 -11.52 0.52
N VAL A 421 -31.16 -12.52 0.93
CA VAL A 421 -32.49 -12.35 1.51
C VAL A 421 -32.39 -12.52 3.03
N MET A 422 -32.97 -11.59 3.80
CA MET A 422 -33.06 -11.70 5.27
C MET A 422 -34.50 -11.56 5.75
N GLY A 423 -34.85 -12.24 6.84
CA GLY A 423 -36.17 -12.17 7.45
C GLY A 423 -36.44 -10.84 8.16
N LEU A 424 -37.61 -10.26 7.86
CA LEU A 424 -38.18 -9.10 8.54
C LEU A 424 -39.29 -9.56 9.49
N ASP A 425 -39.32 -9.02 10.71
CA ASP A 425 -40.36 -9.30 11.69
C ASP A 425 -41.70 -8.67 11.28
N GLN A 426 -42.77 -9.48 11.31
CA GLN A 426 -44.11 -9.04 10.90
C GLN A 426 -44.80 -8.10 11.92
N SER A 427 -44.12 -7.76 13.01
CA SER A 427 -44.54 -6.78 14.01
C SER A 427 -43.90 -5.39 13.84
N VAL A 428 -43.04 -5.20 12.85
CA VAL A 428 -42.45 -3.88 12.53
C VAL A 428 -43.54 -2.93 12.03
N GLU A 429 -43.72 -1.79 12.68
CA GLU A 429 -44.78 -0.82 12.34
C GLU A 429 -44.53 -0.10 11.01
N HIS A 430 -43.26 0.18 10.70
CA HIS A 430 -42.80 0.87 9.50
C HIS A 430 -41.85 -0.01 8.66
N PRO A 431 -42.34 -1.10 8.04
CA PRO A 431 -41.49 -2.01 7.26
C PRO A 431 -40.85 -1.33 6.05
N GLU A 432 -41.43 -0.25 5.52
CA GLU A 432 -40.84 0.59 4.46
C GLU A 432 -39.59 1.36 4.90
N LYS A 433 -39.31 1.41 6.21
CA LYS A 433 -38.07 1.94 6.80
C LYS A 433 -37.04 0.85 7.08
N ALA A 434 -37.31 -0.41 6.73
CA ALA A 434 -36.38 -1.50 6.97
C ALA A 434 -35.34 -1.64 5.86
N ALA A 435 -34.09 -1.86 6.26
CA ALA A 435 -32.97 -2.16 5.38
C ALA A 435 -32.08 -3.25 6.00
N ILE A 436 -31.28 -3.87 5.16
CA ILE A 436 -30.16 -4.71 5.56
C ILE A 436 -28.94 -3.81 5.80
N TYR A 437 -28.22 -4.12 6.87
CA TYR A 437 -26.95 -3.49 7.25
C TYR A 437 -25.92 -4.61 7.50
N TYR A 438 -24.63 -4.33 7.29
CA TYR A 438 -23.54 -5.18 7.76
C TYR A 438 -22.86 -4.54 8.97
N LEU A 439 -22.36 -5.34 9.91
CA LEU A 439 -21.57 -4.87 11.04
C LEU A 439 -20.11 -4.75 10.61
N ASP A 440 -19.57 -3.53 10.62
CA ASP A 440 -18.13 -3.36 10.53
C ASP A 440 -17.49 -3.73 11.88
N GLU A 441 -16.79 -4.86 11.94
CA GLU A 441 -16.26 -5.41 13.19
C GLU A 441 -15.06 -4.62 13.77
N GLU A 442 -14.55 -3.62 13.03
CA GLU A 442 -13.48 -2.72 13.48
C GLU A 442 -14.02 -1.52 14.28
N SER A 443 -15.06 -0.87 13.77
CA SER A 443 -15.78 0.23 14.46
C SER A 443 -16.83 -0.26 15.46
N GLY A 444 -17.46 -1.41 15.16
CA GLY A 444 -18.69 -1.88 15.82
C GLY A 444 -19.97 -1.22 15.29
N GLU A 445 -19.90 -0.45 14.20
CA GLU A 445 -21.04 0.26 13.61
C GLU A 445 -21.75 -0.58 12.54
N TRP A 446 -23.07 -0.37 12.40
CA TRP A 446 -23.88 -1.01 11.37
C TRP A 446 -23.93 -0.13 10.11
N ILE A 447 -23.35 -0.62 9.03
CA ILE A 447 -23.19 0.08 7.76
C ILE A 447 -24.33 -0.29 6.80
N TYR A 448 -25.03 0.73 6.30
CA TYR A 448 -26.18 0.57 5.40
C TYR A 448 -25.83 -0.18 4.11
N GLN A 449 -26.65 -1.16 3.76
CA GLN A 449 -26.65 -1.84 2.45
C GLN A 449 -27.98 -1.62 1.71
N GLY A 450 -29.06 -1.30 2.43
CA GLY A 450 -30.36 -1.02 1.87
C GLY A 450 -31.13 -2.29 1.54
N GLY A 451 -31.51 -2.44 0.28
CA GLY A 451 -32.31 -3.57 -0.19
C GLY A 451 -33.80 -3.25 -0.35
N LYS A 452 -34.52 -4.25 -0.87
CA LYS A 452 -35.91 -4.19 -1.27
C LYS A 452 -36.78 -4.96 -0.29
N VAL A 453 -37.71 -4.26 0.34
CA VAL A 453 -38.66 -4.84 1.31
C VAL A 453 -39.82 -5.55 0.59
N ASP A 454 -40.07 -6.80 0.97
CA ASP A 454 -41.32 -7.52 0.70
C ASP A 454 -42.01 -7.81 2.04
N ALA A 455 -42.81 -6.85 2.52
CA ALA A 455 -43.55 -6.97 3.78
C ALA A 455 -44.61 -8.10 3.76
N GLY A 456 -45.04 -8.55 2.57
CA GLY A 456 -45.98 -9.65 2.42
C GLY A 456 -45.36 -11.01 2.76
N LYS A 457 -44.10 -11.22 2.38
CA LYS A 457 -43.27 -12.33 2.87
C LYS A 457 -42.65 -12.05 4.25
N GLY A 458 -42.48 -10.77 4.57
CA GLY A 458 -41.65 -10.31 5.68
C GLY A 458 -40.19 -10.66 5.43
N THR A 459 -39.63 -10.14 4.35
CA THR A 459 -38.21 -10.26 3.97
C THR A 459 -37.66 -8.96 3.40
N VAL A 460 -36.36 -8.75 3.49
CA VAL A 460 -35.61 -7.71 2.76
C VAL A 460 -34.58 -8.42 1.85
N THR A 461 -34.33 -7.89 0.66
CA THR A 461 -33.45 -8.50 -0.35
C THR A 461 -32.43 -7.50 -0.89
N VAL A 462 -31.13 -7.82 -0.93
CA VAL A 462 -30.06 -6.92 -1.38
C VAL A 462 -28.90 -7.67 -2.06
N ASP A 463 -28.27 -7.06 -3.07
CA ASP A 463 -27.12 -7.63 -3.78
C ASP A 463 -25.79 -7.23 -3.10
N VAL A 464 -25.14 -8.18 -2.43
CA VAL A 464 -23.88 -7.98 -1.69
C VAL A 464 -22.66 -8.48 -2.47
N ASP A 465 -21.51 -7.83 -2.26
CA ASP A 465 -20.20 -8.16 -2.83
C ASP A 465 -19.25 -8.86 -1.83
N HIS A 466 -19.66 -8.97 -0.56
CA HIS A 466 -18.89 -9.63 0.49
C HIS A 466 -19.83 -10.21 1.56
N PHE A 467 -19.23 -10.91 2.54
CA PHE A 467 -19.93 -11.39 3.73
C PHE A 467 -19.18 -11.09 5.02
N SER A 468 -19.95 -10.95 6.08
CA SER A 468 -19.56 -10.60 7.45
C SER A 468 -20.75 -10.92 8.37
N THR A 469 -20.97 -10.14 9.42
CA THR A 469 -22.23 -10.16 10.17
C THR A 469 -23.23 -9.19 9.53
N TYR A 470 -24.42 -9.68 9.17
CA TYR A 470 -25.51 -8.88 8.59
C TYR A 470 -26.76 -8.92 9.49
N GLY A 471 -27.62 -7.90 9.39
CA GLY A 471 -28.88 -7.84 10.12
C GLY A 471 -29.90 -6.86 9.51
N VAL A 472 -31.18 -7.07 9.84
CA VAL A 472 -32.28 -6.20 9.40
C VAL A 472 -32.62 -5.18 10.48
N PHE A 473 -32.59 -3.90 10.11
CA PHE A 473 -32.86 -2.77 11.00
C PHE A 473 -33.84 -1.78 10.36
N VAL A 474 -34.58 -1.03 11.18
CA VAL A 474 -35.29 0.18 10.73
C VAL A 474 -34.56 1.44 11.18
N ASP A 475 -34.56 2.46 10.30
CA ASP A 475 -34.26 3.83 10.69
C ASP A 475 -35.47 4.75 10.50
N GLU A 476 -35.89 5.36 11.61
CA GLU A 476 -36.98 6.32 11.70
C GLU A 476 -36.47 7.72 12.09
N LYS A 477 -35.16 7.90 12.26
CA LYS A 477 -34.58 9.22 12.55
C LYS A 477 -34.55 10.03 11.26
N ALA A 478 -34.69 11.34 11.41
CA ALA A 478 -34.37 12.27 10.34
C ALA A 478 -32.88 12.68 10.46
N PRO A 479 -32.22 13.01 9.35
CA PRO A 479 -30.82 13.43 9.35
C PRO A 479 -30.46 14.48 10.41
N SER A 480 -29.28 14.31 11.00
CA SER A 480 -28.68 15.15 12.02
C SER A 480 -27.57 16.05 11.46
N ASP A 481 -27.04 16.94 12.31
CA ASP A 481 -25.89 17.80 12.04
C ASP A 481 -25.97 18.63 10.73
N LEU A 482 -27.19 19.09 10.39
CA LEU A 482 -27.45 19.89 9.19
C LEU A 482 -26.66 21.20 9.23
N VAL A 483 -25.70 21.33 8.32
CA VAL A 483 -24.95 22.56 8.05
C VAL A 483 -25.43 23.16 6.74
N LEU A 484 -25.67 24.47 6.73
CA LEU A 484 -25.88 25.27 5.52
C LEU A 484 -25.15 26.61 5.66
N LYS A 485 -24.25 26.92 4.72
CA LYS A 485 -23.42 28.14 4.72
C LYS A 485 -23.33 28.70 3.31
N ALA A 486 -23.32 30.03 3.17
CA ALA A 486 -22.87 30.68 1.94
C ALA A 486 -21.36 30.97 2.01
N THR A 487 -20.62 30.69 0.94
CA THR A 487 -19.14 30.78 0.93
C THR A 487 -18.57 31.71 -0.13
N ASP A 488 -19.32 32.01 -1.19
CA ASP A 488 -18.97 32.97 -2.24
C ASP A 488 -20.23 33.73 -2.65
N ILE A 489 -20.25 35.04 -2.41
CA ILE A 489 -21.42 35.93 -2.52
C ILE A 489 -21.02 37.14 -3.36
N THR A 490 -21.61 37.28 -4.55
CA THR A 490 -21.45 38.43 -5.46
C THR A 490 -22.82 39.06 -5.76
N THR A 491 -22.83 40.13 -6.56
CA THR A 491 -24.05 40.84 -7.01
C THR A 491 -25.00 39.97 -7.85
N ASP A 492 -24.53 38.84 -8.36
CA ASP A 492 -25.13 38.00 -9.41
C ASP A 492 -25.08 36.49 -9.11
N LYS A 493 -24.49 36.08 -7.98
CA LYS A 493 -24.31 34.66 -7.62
C LYS A 493 -24.14 34.43 -6.11
N VAL A 494 -24.71 33.34 -5.60
CA VAL A 494 -24.45 32.81 -4.25
C VAL A 494 -24.04 31.34 -4.36
N THR A 495 -22.89 30.97 -3.81
CA THR A 495 -22.50 29.57 -3.59
C THR A 495 -22.81 29.15 -2.16
N LEU A 496 -23.47 28.01 -2.04
CA LEU A 496 -23.82 27.34 -0.79
C LEU A 496 -22.98 26.07 -0.63
N GLU A 497 -22.55 25.80 0.61
CA GLU A 497 -21.91 24.56 1.04
C GLU A 497 -22.67 24.00 2.24
N PHE A 498 -22.90 22.69 2.26
CA PHE A 498 -23.81 22.02 3.19
C PHE A 498 -23.48 20.54 3.41
N SER A 499 -23.93 20.02 4.54
CA SER A 499 -23.78 18.62 4.94
C SER A 499 -24.89 18.20 5.91
N ALA A 500 -25.12 16.89 6.04
CA ALA A 500 -25.92 16.28 7.10
C ALA A 500 -25.36 14.87 7.40
N THR A 501 -25.69 14.31 8.55
CA THR A 501 -25.33 12.96 9.01
C THR A 501 -26.59 12.09 9.14
N ASP A 502 -26.50 10.79 8.83
CA ASP A 502 -27.59 9.83 8.98
C ASP A 502 -27.04 8.40 8.95
N ALA A 503 -27.64 7.44 9.67
CA ALA A 503 -27.13 6.05 9.73
C ALA A 503 -27.52 5.23 8.48
N SER A 504 -28.60 5.59 7.78
CA SER A 504 -28.88 5.08 6.43
C SER A 504 -28.09 5.83 5.34
N GLY A 505 -27.44 6.94 5.68
CA GLY A 505 -26.71 7.81 4.76
C GLY A 505 -27.62 8.77 3.98
N ILE A 506 -27.06 9.90 3.54
CA ILE A 506 -27.82 10.93 2.83
C ILE A 506 -28.01 10.53 1.35
N LYS A 507 -29.27 10.52 0.91
CA LYS A 507 -29.69 10.23 -0.46
C LYS A 507 -29.64 11.47 -1.35
N GLN A 508 -30.15 12.60 -0.84
CA GLN A 508 -30.22 13.86 -1.60
C GLN A 508 -30.44 15.08 -0.69
N TYR A 509 -30.01 16.22 -1.19
CA TYR A 509 -30.32 17.55 -0.68
C TYR A 509 -31.22 18.28 -1.68
N ALA A 510 -32.33 18.87 -1.22
CA ALA A 510 -33.13 19.82 -1.99
C ALA A 510 -32.89 21.25 -1.49
N ILE A 511 -32.56 22.17 -2.39
CA ILE A 511 -32.16 23.55 -2.08
C ILE A 511 -33.27 24.49 -2.56
N TYR A 512 -33.71 25.37 -1.66
CA TYR A 512 -34.76 26.36 -1.92
C TYR A 512 -34.25 27.78 -1.67
N ARG A 513 -34.78 28.76 -2.41
CA ARG A 513 -34.63 30.20 -2.21
C ARG A 513 -36.02 30.81 -2.05
N ASP A 514 -36.28 31.48 -0.93
CA ASP A 514 -37.56 32.13 -0.60
C ASP A 514 -38.80 31.21 -0.73
N GLY A 515 -38.58 29.88 -0.65
CA GLY A 515 -39.59 28.83 -0.81
C GLY A 515 -39.67 28.20 -2.22
N GLU A 516 -39.01 28.75 -3.23
CA GLU A 516 -38.89 28.15 -4.57
C GLU A 516 -37.76 27.12 -4.60
N LEU A 517 -38.01 25.94 -5.19
CA LEU A 517 -37.01 24.87 -5.34
C LEU A 517 -36.04 25.22 -6.48
N LEU A 518 -34.76 25.43 -6.15
CA LEU A 518 -33.70 25.67 -7.13
C LEU A 518 -33.14 24.38 -7.74
N GLY A 519 -33.16 23.29 -6.98
CA GLY A 519 -32.73 21.98 -7.48
C GLY A 519 -32.53 20.94 -6.38
N GLU A 520 -32.27 19.71 -6.82
CA GLU A 520 -31.89 18.58 -5.97
C GLU A 520 -30.50 18.08 -6.37
N VAL A 521 -29.64 17.81 -5.39
CA VAL A 521 -28.24 17.37 -5.60
C VAL A 521 -27.81 16.32 -4.57
N THR A 522 -26.79 15.53 -4.90
CA THR A 522 -26.14 14.58 -3.99
C THR A 522 -24.86 15.16 -3.37
N GLU A 523 -24.20 16.09 -4.04
CA GLU A 523 -23.00 16.79 -3.55
C GLU A 523 -23.34 17.86 -2.50
N GLY A 524 -22.45 18.07 -1.53
CA GLY A 524 -22.60 19.08 -0.46
C GLY A 524 -22.42 20.54 -0.89
N ARG A 525 -22.75 20.89 -2.14
CA ARG A 525 -22.51 22.22 -2.73
C ARG A 525 -23.54 22.58 -3.79
N PHE A 526 -23.93 23.85 -3.85
CA PHE A 526 -24.81 24.41 -4.88
C PHE A 526 -24.39 25.84 -5.23
N THR A 527 -24.66 26.31 -6.46
CA THR A 527 -24.41 27.70 -6.86
C THR A 527 -25.63 28.29 -7.58
N ASP A 528 -26.31 29.21 -6.90
CA ASP A 528 -27.33 30.08 -7.49
C ASP A 528 -26.66 31.19 -8.31
N LYS A 529 -27.27 31.54 -9.45
CA LYS A 529 -26.83 32.56 -10.43
C LYS A 529 -27.98 33.47 -10.91
N GLU A 530 -29.13 33.40 -10.24
CA GLU A 530 -30.32 34.21 -10.57
C GLU A 530 -30.60 35.28 -9.51
N VAL A 531 -29.71 35.41 -8.52
CA VAL A 531 -29.78 36.49 -7.52
C VAL A 531 -29.49 37.86 -8.14
N GLN A 532 -30.02 38.88 -7.49
CA GLN A 532 -29.81 40.29 -7.78
C GLN A 532 -29.03 40.94 -6.64
N ALA A 533 -28.33 42.04 -6.92
CA ALA A 533 -27.62 42.83 -5.92
C ALA A 533 -28.56 43.40 -4.84
N GLU A 534 -27.99 43.80 -3.70
CA GLU A 534 -28.69 44.46 -2.57
C GLU A 534 -29.90 43.68 -1.99
N THR A 535 -30.07 42.41 -2.38
CA THR A 535 -31.25 41.61 -2.08
C THR A 535 -30.93 40.57 -1.01
N THR A 536 -31.87 40.34 -0.08
CA THR A 536 -31.73 39.34 0.98
C THR A 536 -32.65 38.17 0.70
N TYR A 537 -32.06 36.97 0.67
CA TYR A 537 -32.71 35.70 0.35
C TYR A 537 -32.71 34.77 1.57
N GLU A 538 -33.80 34.05 1.83
CA GLU A 538 -33.77 32.88 2.72
C GLU A 538 -33.46 31.63 1.90
N TYR A 539 -32.28 31.04 2.14
CA TYR A 539 -31.94 29.73 1.60
C TYR A 539 -32.31 28.64 2.58
N LYS A 540 -33.05 27.63 2.12
CA LYS A 540 -33.36 26.42 2.88
C LYS A 540 -32.70 25.20 2.24
N LEU A 541 -32.13 24.36 3.09
CA LEU A 541 -31.67 23.01 2.77
C LEU A 541 -32.67 22.00 3.35
N LYS A 542 -33.06 21.03 2.53
CA LYS A 542 -33.77 19.82 2.98
C LYS A 542 -32.90 18.60 2.72
N ALA A 543 -32.39 17.97 3.76
CA ALA A 543 -31.70 16.69 3.68
C ALA A 543 -32.71 15.55 3.69
N THR A 544 -32.50 14.55 2.83
CA THR A 544 -33.29 13.31 2.76
C THR A 544 -32.33 12.12 2.80
N ASP A 545 -32.60 11.16 3.67
CA ASP A 545 -31.79 9.93 3.80
C ASP A 545 -32.21 8.84 2.78
N ASN A 546 -31.54 7.70 2.80
CA ASN A 546 -31.86 6.58 1.89
C ASN A 546 -33.21 5.90 2.20
N LEU A 547 -33.73 6.02 3.42
CA LEU A 547 -35.03 5.49 3.85
C LEU A 547 -36.17 6.52 3.74
N ASN A 548 -35.89 7.71 3.20
CA ASN A 548 -36.80 8.85 3.02
C ASN A 548 -37.33 9.46 4.34
N ASN A 549 -36.53 9.49 5.41
CA ASN A 549 -36.70 10.47 6.48
C ASN A 549 -36.09 11.82 6.04
N THR A 550 -36.59 12.94 6.56
CA THR A 550 -36.17 14.27 6.10
C THR A 550 -36.02 15.29 7.21
N ALA A 551 -34.95 16.09 7.16
CA ALA A 551 -34.70 17.22 8.03
C ALA A 551 -34.49 18.51 7.22
N GLU A 552 -34.77 19.67 7.82
CA GLU A 552 -34.66 20.99 7.16
C GLU A 552 -33.88 21.98 8.03
N THR A 553 -33.09 22.85 7.39
CA THR A 553 -32.43 24.01 8.01
C THR A 553 -32.44 25.20 7.05
N SER A 554 -32.36 26.43 7.54
CA SER A 554 -32.27 27.63 6.69
C SER A 554 -31.28 28.67 7.18
N THR A 555 -30.86 29.55 6.26
CA THR A 555 -29.95 30.67 6.51
C THR A 555 -30.29 31.83 5.59
N THR A 556 -30.08 33.07 6.05
CA THR A 556 -30.36 34.28 5.28
C THR A 556 -29.07 34.86 4.69
N VAL A 557 -29.07 35.20 3.40
CA VAL A 557 -27.90 35.72 2.67
C VAL A 557 -28.28 37.03 1.98
N THR A 558 -27.52 38.09 2.24
CA THR A 558 -27.66 39.39 1.55
C THR A 558 -26.55 39.55 0.51
N THR A 559 -26.91 39.81 -0.74
CA THR A 559 -25.95 40.13 -1.82
C THR A 559 -25.44 41.57 -1.67
N PRO A 560 -24.20 41.87 -2.09
CA PRO A 560 -23.60 43.20 -1.94
C PRO A 560 -24.20 44.28 -2.86
N GLU A 561 -23.95 45.52 -2.46
CA GLU A 561 -23.60 46.70 -3.28
C GLU A 561 -23.33 46.44 -4.77
N THR A 562 -24.12 46.94 -5.73
CA THR A 562 -23.58 47.12 -7.10
C THR A 562 -22.61 48.29 -7.09
N THR A 563 -21.31 48.00 -7.11
CA THR A 563 -20.29 49.06 -7.15
C THR A 563 -20.32 49.76 -8.52
N GLU A 564 -21.02 50.88 -8.62
CA GLU A 564 -20.88 51.79 -9.76
C GLU A 564 -19.42 52.19 -9.93
N ASP A 565 -18.88 51.91 -11.11
CA ASP A 565 -17.53 52.29 -11.48
C ASP A 565 -17.48 53.82 -11.63
N LYS A 566 -17.09 54.50 -10.54
CA LYS A 566 -16.96 55.96 -10.49
C LYS A 566 -15.87 56.40 -11.45
N LYS A 567 -16.27 56.66 -12.70
CA LYS A 567 -15.47 57.43 -13.66
C LYS A 567 -15.02 58.74 -13.02
N THR A 568 -13.75 58.79 -12.66
CA THR A 568 -13.06 60.02 -12.26
C THR A 568 -13.28 61.06 -13.36
N PRO A 569 -13.73 62.29 -13.06
CA PRO A 569 -13.75 63.36 -14.04
C PRO A 569 -12.32 63.60 -14.57
N GLU A 570 -12.16 63.60 -15.89
CA GLU A 570 -10.86 63.87 -16.51
C GLU A 570 -10.41 65.32 -16.23
N ASP A 571 -9.10 65.50 -16.02
CA ASP A 571 -8.51 66.80 -15.67
C ASP A 571 -8.45 67.74 -16.89
N GLN A 572 -8.45 69.05 -16.64
CA GLN A 572 -8.59 70.07 -17.69
C GLN A 572 -7.27 70.43 -18.37
N GLU A 573 -6.95 69.76 -19.48
CA GLU A 573 -6.00 70.34 -20.44
C GLU A 573 -6.60 71.53 -21.18
N LYS A 574 -5.74 72.51 -21.49
CA LYS A 574 -6.13 73.82 -22.04
C LYS A 574 -6.22 73.82 -23.57
N PRO A 575 -7.05 74.70 -24.16
CA PRO A 575 -7.43 74.60 -25.55
C PRO A 575 -6.36 75.15 -26.50
N ASN A 576 -6.31 74.60 -27.72
CA ASN A 576 -5.95 75.40 -28.88
C ASN A 576 -6.59 74.86 -30.19
N LYS A 577 -7.50 75.68 -30.73
CA LYS A 577 -7.81 75.91 -32.17
C LYS A 577 -8.14 74.75 -33.13
N GLU A 578 -9.23 74.96 -33.87
CA GLU A 578 -9.36 74.96 -35.34
C GLU A 578 -8.64 73.84 -36.13
N GLU A 579 -9.27 73.12 -37.08
CA GLU A 579 -10.24 73.64 -38.06
C GLU A 579 -11.20 72.56 -38.63
N GLU A 580 -12.04 73.02 -39.56
CA GLU A 580 -13.28 72.47 -40.10
C GLU A 580 -13.33 71.09 -40.83
N THR A 581 -14.56 70.53 -40.83
CA THR A 581 -15.29 69.87 -41.95
C THR A 581 -15.18 68.36 -42.31
N GLN A 582 -16.38 67.79 -42.47
CA GLN A 582 -16.86 66.85 -43.52
C GLN A 582 -16.20 65.46 -43.70
N GLY A 583 -17.05 64.42 -43.67
CA GLY A 583 -16.80 63.14 -44.39
C GLY A 583 -17.39 63.18 -45.81
N PRO A 584 -17.65 62.04 -46.48
CA PRO A 584 -17.54 60.64 -46.01
C PRO A 584 -16.85 59.66 -47.01
N ASP A 585 -16.90 58.37 -46.66
CA ASP A 585 -17.03 57.21 -47.58
C ASP A 585 -15.77 56.54 -48.20
N LYS A 586 -15.88 55.22 -48.41
CA LYS A 586 -15.10 54.27 -49.24
C LYS A 586 -13.66 53.82 -48.87
N ARG A 587 -13.58 52.50 -48.63
CA ARG A 587 -12.65 51.50 -49.26
C ARG A 587 -11.18 51.47 -48.81
N ASP A 588 -10.42 50.37 -49.00
CA ASP A 588 -10.65 49.08 -49.70
C ASP A 588 -10.37 47.85 -48.78
N ASP A 589 -10.38 46.64 -49.34
CA ASP A 589 -10.16 45.34 -48.68
C ASP A 589 -8.75 45.13 -48.06
N ASP A 590 -8.60 44.12 -47.20
CA ASP A 590 -7.77 42.89 -47.41
C ASP A 590 -7.23 42.29 -46.08
N GLN A 591 -7.73 41.12 -45.65
CA GLN A 591 -7.12 40.26 -44.63
C GLN A 591 -7.41 38.77 -44.86
N ASP A 592 -6.61 38.11 -45.70
CA ASP A 592 -6.26 36.70 -45.52
C ASP A 592 -4.78 36.47 -45.89
N LYS A 593 -4.04 35.79 -45.01
CA LYS A 593 -2.69 35.27 -45.24
C LYS A 593 -2.41 34.06 -44.35
N GLY A 594 -2.69 32.87 -44.87
CA GLY A 594 -2.25 31.63 -44.24
C GLY A 594 -0.85 31.14 -44.68
N VAL A 595 -0.34 30.20 -43.89
CA VAL A 595 0.61 29.13 -44.27
C VAL A 595 2.07 29.59 -44.64
N PRO A 596 3.05 28.69 -44.91
CA PRO A 596 4.13 28.47 -43.95
C PRO A 596 5.54 28.76 -44.52
N SER A 597 6.58 28.40 -43.76
CA SER A 597 7.88 28.06 -44.37
C SER A 597 8.68 27.04 -43.54
N ALA A 598 9.34 26.13 -44.25
CA ALA A 598 10.54 25.42 -43.81
C ALA A 598 11.63 25.68 -44.85
N ASP A 599 12.92 25.65 -44.48
CA ASP A 599 13.99 24.90 -45.16
C ASP A 599 15.42 25.29 -44.71
N GLN A 600 16.25 24.27 -44.44
CA GLN A 600 17.69 24.15 -44.80
C GLN A 600 18.73 25.20 -44.26
N LYS A 601 20.06 24.95 -44.18
CA LYS A 601 20.96 23.86 -44.64
C LYS A 601 22.33 23.87 -43.90
N ASP A 602 23.13 22.80 -44.06
CA ASP A 602 24.63 22.64 -44.07
C ASP A 602 25.57 23.49 -43.15
N GLY A 603 26.75 23.04 -42.67
CA GLY A 603 27.49 21.76 -42.79
C GLY A 603 28.98 21.88 -42.32
N ASN A 604 29.74 20.76 -42.28
CA ASN A 604 31.18 20.58 -41.88
C ASN A 604 31.57 20.82 -40.39
N GLN A 605 32.44 20.05 -39.71
CA GLN A 605 33.79 19.46 -39.96
C GLN A 605 34.97 20.47 -39.85
N THR A 606 36.16 20.23 -39.25
CA THR A 606 36.83 19.04 -38.62
C THR A 606 38.13 19.44 -37.86
N ASN A 607 38.64 18.61 -36.91
CA ASN A 607 40.06 18.52 -36.42
C ASN A 607 40.66 19.77 -35.69
N THR A 608 41.74 19.78 -34.88
CA THR A 608 42.69 18.81 -34.20
C THR A 608 43.46 19.61 -33.10
N GLY A 609 44.26 19.08 -32.15
CA GLY A 609 44.65 17.71 -31.78
C GLY A 609 46.10 17.64 -31.17
N SER A 610 46.31 16.86 -30.08
CA SER A 610 47.61 16.65 -29.37
C SER A 610 48.19 17.90 -28.65
N ASN A 611 49.18 17.89 -27.72
CA ASN A 611 50.11 16.92 -27.09
C ASN A 611 50.63 17.54 -25.72
N VAL A 612 51.47 17.01 -24.81
CA VAL A 612 52.31 15.78 -24.68
C VAL A 612 52.43 15.25 -23.22
N LYS A 613 53.57 15.39 -22.50
CA LYS A 613 53.91 14.73 -21.20
C LYS A 613 55.02 15.43 -20.39
N ASN A 614 55.06 15.22 -19.07
CA ASN A 614 56.20 14.74 -18.22
C ASN A 614 56.00 15.17 -16.74
N ASN A 615 56.14 14.41 -15.63
CA ASN A 615 56.78 13.12 -15.26
C ASN A 615 58.16 13.25 -14.55
N ASP A 616 58.21 13.00 -13.24
CA ASP A 616 59.40 12.56 -12.49
C ASP A 616 59.03 11.79 -11.19
N GLN A 617 59.99 11.12 -10.51
CA GLN A 617 59.75 10.13 -9.44
C GLN A 617 60.46 10.40 -8.10
N SER A 618 59.93 9.86 -7.00
CA SER A 618 60.73 9.18 -5.94
C SER A 618 59.86 8.42 -4.93
N GLU A 619 60.44 7.39 -4.29
CA GLU A 619 59.86 6.62 -3.18
C GLU A 619 60.17 7.32 -1.81
N LYS A 620 59.66 6.94 -0.62
CA LYS A 620 58.98 5.69 -0.16
C LYS A 620 58.21 5.94 1.17
N THR A 621 57.50 4.91 1.65
CA THR A 621 56.87 4.75 3.00
C THR A 621 55.54 5.44 3.30
N GLY A 622 54.66 4.70 4.02
CA GLY A 622 53.56 5.28 4.81
C GLY A 622 52.24 5.61 4.08
N GLN A 623 51.58 4.65 3.42
CA GLN A 623 50.22 4.87 2.93
C GLN A 623 49.22 4.97 4.10
N SER A 624 48.60 6.14 4.26
CA SER A 624 47.26 6.28 4.83
C SER A 624 46.27 6.63 3.71
N LEU A 625 45.05 6.11 3.79
CA LEU A 625 44.04 6.31 2.75
C LEU A 625 43.49 7.75 2.76
N PRO A 626 43.22 8.35 1.59
CA PRO A 626 42.66 9.70 1.52
C PRO A 626 41.22 9.74 2.06
N LYS A 627 40.95 10.65 3.01
CA LYS A 627 39.62 10.85 3.59
C LYS A 627 38.69 11.56 2.59
N THR A 628 37.97 10.81 1.77
CA THR A 628 36.97 11.36 0.84
C THR A 628 35.75 11.96 1.55
N ALA A 629 35.34 11.38 2.69
CA ALA A 629 34.16 11.82 3.45
C ALA A 629 34.23 13.28 3.98
N SER A 630 35.42 13.81 4.29
CA SER A 630 35.54 15.17 4.84
C SER A 630 35.30 16.28 3.80
N ASN A 631 35.62 16.03 2.53
CA ASN A 631 35.56 17.08 1.51
C ASN A 631 34.12 17.41 1.13
N MET A 632 33.24 16.42 1.05
CA MET A 632 31.82 16.64 0.72
C MET A 632 31.09 17.42 1.84
N PHE A 633 31.41 17.14 3.11
CA PHE A 633 30.88 17.90 4.25
C PHE A 633 31.39 19.35 4.27
N ASN A 634 32.67 19.57 3.94
CA ASN A 634 33.25 20.92 3.82
C ASN A 634 32.64 21.71 2.65
N ILE A 635 32.31 21.07 1.53
CA ILE A 635 31.63 21.71 0.39
C ILE A 635 30.18 22.07 0.74
N LEU A 636 29.43 21.17 1.39
CA LEU A 636 28.07 21.44 1.86
C LEU A 636 28.01 22.61 2.86
N THR A 637 28.92 22.63 3.85
CA THR A 637 28.98 23.72 4.84
C THR A 637 29.43 25.05 4.21
N ALA A 638 30.35 25.04 3.25
CA ALA A 638 30.72 26.24 2.49
C ALA A 638 29.54 26.76 1.63
N GLY A 639 28.79 25.87 0.97
CA GLY A 639 27.59 26.24 0.21
C GLY A 639 26.51 26.86 1.09
N MET A 640 26.26 26.29 2.27
CA MET A 640 25.29 26.83 3.23
C MET A 640 25.71 28.21 3.77
N ALA A 641 27.01 28.43 4.01
CA ALA A 641 27.53 29.75 4.39
C ALA A 641 27.36 30.79 3.27
N LEU A 642 27.59 30.41 2.01
CA LEU A 642 27.38 31.29 0.85
C LEU A 642 25.90 31.67 0.67
N LEU A 643 24.97 30.73 0.88
CA LEU A 643 23.53 31.02 0.85
C LEU A 643 23.10 32.01 1.95
N ILE A 644 23.65 31.89 3.16
CA ILE A 644 23.38 32.83 4.26
C ILE A 644 23.91 34.23 3.93
N ILE A 645 25.12 34.33 3.36
CA ILE A 645 25.72 35.61 2.93
C ILE A 645 24.93 36.22 1.76
N GLY A 646 24.48 35.41 0.80
CA GLY A 646 23.62 35.83 -0.30
C GLY A 646 22.26 36.36 0.17
N GLY A 647 21.60 35.65 1.08
CA GLY A 647 20.34 36.08 1.70
C GLY A 647 20.48 37.40 2.47
N ALA A 648 21.54 37.54 3.28
CA ALA A 648 21.80 38.76 4.04
C ALA A 648 22.10 39.97 3.13
N THR A 649 22.90 39.80 2.08
CA THR A 649 23.21 40.87 1.12
C THR A 649 22.00 41.24 0.25
N GLY A 650 21.18 40.27 -0.16
CA GLY A 650 19.90 40.49 -0.84
C GLY A 650 18.92 41.28 0.03
N ALA A 651 18.75 40.91 1.30
CA ALA A 651 17.90 41.63 2.25
C ALA A 651 18.35 43.08 2.46
N VAL A 652 19.66 43.32 2.60
CA VAL A 652 20.24 44.67 2.71
C VAL A 652 20.03 45.49 1.42
N TYR A 653 20.13 44.86 0.25
CA TYR A 653 19.86 45.52 -1.03
C TYR A 653 18.38 45.93 -1.16
N VAL A 654 17.43 45.03 -0.87
CA VAL A 654 15.99 45.32 -0.89
C VAL A 654 15.62 46.41 0.12
N TYR A 655 16.16 46.36 1.34
CA TYR A 655 15.95 47.36 2.37
C TYR A 655 16.47 48.75 1.95
N ARG A 656 17.68 48.82 1.38
CA ARG A 656 18.25 50.07 0.83
C ARG A 656 17.44 50.59 -0.36
N LYS A 657 16.93 49.72 -1.24
CA LYS A 657 16.11 50.11 -2.40
C LYS A 657 14.75 50.67 -1.97
N LYS A 658 14.09 50.08 -0.95
CA LYS A 658 12.87 50.66 -0.36
C LYS A 658 13.13 52.02 0.29
N LYS A 659 14.29 52.21 0.96
CA LYS A 659 14.68 53.49 1.58
C LYS A 659 15.29 54.53 0.60
N ALA A 660 15.10 54.34 -0.70
CA ALA A 660 15.43 55.30 -1.75
C ALA A 660 14.21 55.62 -2.65
N LEU A 661 13.03 55.14 -2.27
CA LEU A 661 11.72 55.38 -2.91
C LEU A 661 10.71 56.02 -1.93
N ASN A 662 11.17 56.33 -0.72
CA ASN A 662 10.53 57.13 0.34
C ASN A 662 11.55 58.17 0.82
#